data_AF-A0A836GEH7-F1
#
_entry.id   AF-A0A836GEH7-F1
#
_cell.length_a   1.000
_cell.length_b   1.000
_cell.length_c   1.000
_cell.angle_alpha   90.00
_cell.angle_beta   90.00
_cell.angle_gamma   90.00
#
_symmetry.space_group_name_H-M   'P 1'
#
loop_
_entity.id
_entity.type
_entity.pdbx_description
1 polymer ?
#
loop_
_entity_poly.entity_id
_entity_poly.type
_entity_poly.pdbx_seq_one_letter_code
_entity_poly.pdbx_strand_id
1 'polypeptide(L)'
;MSRADKQQHQERVMGTLRDTSMRLFAFANTRPRYQVVFAPEEPLILLKSKKPATPQHPCLQWEPLSALVFRARPNTTHAVYVVDASNLSSVAMYGQEEHVNGAAVGPLLKQLSNTIARLNPHNATMVAAGVSSHLATKYVLVGEKTLGHRDRLVQRLVLVCPTPLSALTSLTNAVIRRPAVDGYPLPEVIVLLKDEAETPAWSAWLSALQDVHHRISSFHVTTNLAPSLFAAIAREAGLAAADGTLVDVQQRYATPRVYRLDFVLIKQTKSVEQLPRLSPLDTLGYDEDSQDSDEEAHADHGAHHRGRSHGHDACHHHHHDEDLDEGDCEAADSGEEASDVTEDADDAAGADESLCGCGSEGCERGRGPDAEAAGNDSVGSMLVSGLHGLAYWCDPVRVLVEGRVLDWGTGVVGTTDGCVEVTNLMERLATDSALAAWRTRAVPANQKAKQRKPPAVAVAGVLARDDEGRTRLRAEEVRPLTKAEVRLSMTAGSSTEEIPVRYNTSRIAHSYGALLVRGRKCALVRNVGDVVGAHMRIPSAPHSSAEESCMDCAVRALCDACEVSSDNFYLPDYLPPVVYYPAQSAGGVGLRCVTIYTVLAISPPPSGAARDAVEDAPEPGEPYDWVSFHRALVLVETEAEREALREAQRHLERAHKAGLYTPVKGCGLFGEDVKPPGGAAAGAAVTKGTLTDIPSLAAQRGTTLSGVAFYVIVCPGGVSAELTPLLTQALRTSCSLACDEGTATSSIEDIAAEAQHLGERHVLLFLGGDSDAEAFCETHLLYLTEKRHATAQVFTMLLPQVALSIVELSGEALASDVEGRLDALLSAVRVSDAVITMVPPEELSCGERAVLQVCCRANADLTLFYGWDARHPFTLCDHTLAGSGCISDAGATPFLREMKVCTPAGVPVAPAALAFLTHSGALDCFYAAGECRLLLAQGDVWVPTRGSTQCFVYLDVASHCLAVEPGKEWTAASDVDRTSELTLLVWCINDATADAAAAHAAMLEKQLQWSEARDGPDWLSAYDPLPQWV
;
A
#
# COMPACT_ATOMS: atom_id res chain seq x y z
N MET A 1 -21.83 5.54 16.72
CA MET A 1 -21.54 6.89 16.24
C MET A 1 -22.68 7.22 15.31
N SER A 2 -23.28 8.38 15.46
CA SER A 2 -24.29 8.85 14.50
C SER A 2 -23.63 9.12 13.14
N ARG A 3 -24.43 9.27 12.08
CA ARG A 3 -23.91 9.65 10.74
C ARG A 3 -23.16 10.98 10.78
N ALA A 4 -23.63 11.94 11.57
CA ALA A 4 -22.99 13.24 11.75
C ALA A 4 -21.63 13.12 12.47
N ASP A 5 -21.53 12.26 13.49
CA ASP A 5 -20.26 12.02 14.18
C ASP A 5 -19.21 11.36 13.27
N LYS A 6 -19.64 10.50 12.34
CA LYS A 6 -18.75 9.86 11.36
C LYS A 6 -18.23 10.88 10.35
N GLN A 7 -19.11 11.74 9.84
CA GLN A 7 -18.76 12.80 8.90
C GLN A 7 -17.83 13.82 9.56
N GLN A 8 -18.13 14.27 10.78
CA GLN A 8 -17.27 15.20 11.52
C GLN A 8 -15.90 14.58 11.88
N HIS A 9 -15.83 13.25 12.04
CA HIS A 9 -14.58 12.53 12.30
C HIS A 9 -13.79 12.20 11.02
N GLN A 10 -14.45 12.08 9.87
CA GLN A 10 -13.80 12.00 8.55
C GLN A 10 -13.27 13.37 8.11
N GLU A 11 -13.97 14.45 8.43
CA GLU A 11 -13.58 15.82 8.08
C GLU A 11 -12.54 16.43 9.03
N ARG A 12 -12.31 15.85 10.22
CA ARG A 12 -11.37 16.36 11.23
C ARG A 12 -10.33 15.32 11.64
N VAL A 13 -9.08 15.61 11.33
CA VAL A 13 -7.89 14.85 11.73
C VAL A 13 -7.81 14.75 13.26
N MET A 14 -7.62 13.53 13.79
CA MET A 14 -7.37 13.35 15.23
C MET A 14 -6.06 14.04 15.62
N GLY A 15 -6.11 14.94 16.60
CA GLY A 15 -4.95 15.65 17.14
C GLY A 15 -4.77 17.13 16.74
N THR A 16 -5.64 17.69 15.91
CA THR A 16 -5.62 19.12 15.53
C THR A 16 -6.24 20.05 16.59
N LEU A 17 -6.00 21.38 16.51
CA LEU A 17 -6.59 22.38 17.43
C LEU A 17 -8.13 22.34 17.45
N ARG A 18 -8.76 21.94 16.33
CA ARG A 18 -10.22 21.83 16.17
C ARG A 18 -10.78 20.48 16.61
N ASP A 19 -9.92 19.58 17.07
CA ASP A 19 -10.28 18.24 17.51
C ASP A 19 -10.63 18.20 19.00
N THR A 20 -11.90 17.85 19.27
CA THR A 20 -12.42 17.60 20.61
C THR A 20 -12.19 16.15 21.08
N SER A 21 -11.47 15.32 20.33
CA SER A 21 -11.26 13.89 20.62
C SER A 21 -10.15 13.57 21.66
N MET A 22 -9.96 12.28 21.95
CA MET A 22 -8.89 11.77 22.83
C MET A 22 -7.53 11.92 22.16
N ARG A 23 -6.56 12.45 22.88
CA ARG A 23 -5.24 12.77 22.35
C ARG A 23 -4.22 11.72 22.80
N LEU A 24 -3.31 11.36 21.89
CA LEU A 24 -2.28 10.37 22.14
C LEU A 24 -0.90 11.02 22.06
N PHE A 25 -0.10 10.82 23.10
CA PHE A 25 1.29 11.25 23.15
C PHE A 25 2.21 10.08 23.40
N ALA A 26 3.47 10.22 23.03
CA ALA A 26 4.50 9.22 23.20
C ALA A 26 5.81 9.88 23.67
N PHE A 27 6.38 9.39 24.77
CA PHE A 27 7.77 9.69 25.12
C PHE A 27 8.69 8.74 24.37
N ALA A 28 9.75 9.24 23.75
CA ALA A 28 10.75 8.41 23.09
C ALA A 28 12.17 8.95 23.32
N ASN A 29 13.15 8.05 23.47
CA ASN A 29 14.58 8.39 23.63
C ASN A 29 15.38 8.12 22.33
N THR A 30 14.78 8.42 21.18
CA THR A 30 15.34 8.10 19.85
C THR A 30 16.65 8.84 19.55
N ARG A 31 17.36 8.38 18.51
CA ARG A 31 18.54 9.07 18.00
C ARG A 31 18.13 10.33 17.23
N PRO A 32 18.95 11.39 17.18
CA PRO A 32 18.72 12.50 16.26
C PRO A 32 18.55 12.00 14.83
N ARG A 33 17.58 12.57 14.09
CA ARG A 33 17.23 12.22 12.69
C ARG A 33 16.58 10.84 12.46
N TYR A 34 16.26 10.10 13.51
CA TYR A 34 15.47 8.86 13.39
C TYR A 34 13.97 9.17 13.26
N GLN A 35 13.34 8.72 12.17
CA GLN A 35 11.89 8.81 12.00
C GLN A 35 11.21 7.79 12.93
N VAL A 36 10.41 8.29 13.88
CA VAL A 36 9.87 7.44 14.94
C VAL A 36 8.57 6.79 14.47
N VAL A 37 8.61 5.48 14.20
CA VAL A 37 7.40 4.68 13.93
C VAL A 37 6.95 4.03 15.24
N PHE A 38 5.69 4.20 15.62
CA PHE A 38 5.15 3.71 16.88
C PHE A 38 4.22 2.51 16.64
N ALA A 39 4.79 1.30 16.63
CA ALA A 39 4.08 0.02 16.59
C ALA A 39 4.47 -0.82 17.82
N PRO A 40 3.85 -0.59 18.99
CA PRO A 40 4.41 -1.08 20.23
C PRO A 40 4.05 -2.54 20.57
N GLU A 41 5.09 -3.35 20.83
CA GLU A 41 4.98 -4.60 21.58
C GLU A 41 5.08 -4.32 23.09
N GLU A 42 4.12 -4.82 23.88
CA GLU A 42 4.03 -4.67 25.33
C GLU A 42 4.19 -3.22 25.88
N PRO A 43 3.52 -2.19 25.31
CA PRO A 43 3.75 -0.81 25.72
C PRO A 43 3.27 -0.49 27.13
N LEU A 44 3.87 0.54 27.72
CA LEU A 44 3.31 1.25 28.87
C LEU A 44 2.37 2.36 28.40
N ILE A 45 1.08 2.25 28.75
CA ILE A 45 0.04 3.24 28.40
C ILE A 45 -0.46 3.93 29.67
N LEU A 46 -0.29 5.25 29.76
CA LEU A 46 -0.71 6.07 30.88
C LEU A 46 -2.07 6.72 30.56
N LEU A 47 -3.13 6.37 31.29
CA LEU A 47 -4.46 6.93 31.08
C LEU A 47 -4.72 8.15 31.96
N LYS A 48 -4.92 9.31 31.33
CA LYS A 48 -5.27 10.56 32.00
C LYS A 48 -6.70 10.97 31.67
N SER A 49 -7.54 11.11 32.69
CA SER A 49 -8.96 11.45 32.52
C SER A 49 -9.39 12.70 33.29
N LYS A 50 -8.46 13.45 33.88
CA LYS A 50 -8.79 14.64 34.69
C LYS A 50 -7.96 15.83 34.27
N LYS A 51 -8.66 16.93 33.98
CA LYS A 51 -8.03 18.20 33.68
C LYS A 51 -7.29 18.74 34.92
N PRO A 52 -6.00 19.10 34.80
CA PRO A 52 -5.27 19.73 35.89
C PRO A 52 -5.86 21.10 36.24
N ALA A 53 -5.67 21.54 37.48
CA ALA A 53 -6.16 22.84 37.94
C ALA A 53 -5.46 24.02 37.22
N THR A 54 -4.20 23.82 36.85
CA THR A 54 -3.39 24.75 36.04
C THR A 54 -3.20 24.17 34.64
N PRO A 55 -3.30 24.99 33.57
CA PRO A 55 -2.95 24.56 32.22
C PRO A 55 -1.48 24.13 32.18
N GLN A 56 -1.22 22.86 31.83
CA GLN A 56 0.11 22.31 31.68
C GLN A 56 0.08 21.14 30.68
N HIS A 57 1.22 20.85 30.04
CA HIS A 57 1.34 19.74 29.10
C HIS A 57 0.83 18.42 29.72
N PRO A 58 0.03 17.60 28.99
CA PRO A 58 -0.52 16.35 29.52
C PRO A 58 0.53 15.37 30.05
N CYS A 59 1.68 15.33 29.38
CA CYS A 59 2.82 14.47 29.70
C CYS A 59 3.68 14.96 30.87
N LEU A 60 3.60 16.24 31.29
CA LEU A 60 4.53 16.83 32.26
C LEU A 60 4.62 16.04 33.58
N GLN A 61 3.48 15.61 34.11
CA GLN A 61 3.42 14.84 35.36
C GLN A 61 4.07 13.44 35.27
N TRP A 62 4.28 12.94 34.05
CA TRP A 62 4.76 11.59 33.77
C TRP A 62 6.21 11.56 33.28
N GLU A 63 6.83 12.73 33.08
CA GLU A 63 8.25 12.84 32.71
C GLU A 63 9.16 12.05 33.67
N PRO A 64 9.01 12.12 35.01
CA PRO A 64 9.89 11.35 35.91
C PRO A 64 9.74 9.83 35.76
N LEU A 65 8.52 9.34 35.47
CA LEU A 65 8.28 7.93 35.19
C LEU A 65 8.95 7.52 33.88
N SER A 66 8.80 8.32 32.83
CA SER A 66 9.42 8.05 31.54
C SER A 66 10.95 7.98 31.67
N ALA A 67 11.57 8.90 32.42
CA ALA A 67 13.01 8.93 32.67
C ALA A 67 13.48 7.70 33.45
N LEU A 68 12.70 7.21 34.42
CA LEU A 68 12.98 5.95 35.12
C LEU A 68 12.94 4.75 34.17
N VAL A 69 11.93 4.68 33.30
CA VAL A 69 11.78 3.61 32.31
C VAL A 69 12.93 3.61 31.31
N PHE A 70 13.26 4.75 30.69
CA PHE A 70 14.36 4.85 29.74
C PHE A 70 15.75 4.70 30.38
N ARG A 71 15.90 5.00 31.68
CA ARG A 71 17.14 4.69 32.40
C ARG A 71 17.27 3.19 32.68
N ALA A 72 16.16 2.50 33.00
CA ALA A 72 16.17 1.06 33.23
C ALA A 72 16.31 0.27 31.92
N ARG A 73 15.70 0.76 30.84
CA ARG A 73 15.69 0.17 29.50
C ARG A 73 16.17 1.20 28.46
N PRO A 74 17.47 1.52 28.42
CA PRO A 74 18.00 2.50 27.46
C PRO A 74 17.81 2.09 26.01
N ASN A 75 17.62 0.79 25.75
CA ASN A 75 17.55 0.21 24.41
C ASN A 75 16.13 0.02 23.88
N THR A 76 15.12 0.25 24.73
CA THR A 76 13.73 0.18 24.29
C THR A 76 13.50 1.14 23.13
N THR A 77 12.99 0.62 22.03
CA THR A 77 12.38 1.39 20.94
C THR A 77 10.93 1.73 21.29
N HIS A 78 10.34 1.03 22.28
CA HIS A 78 8.99 1.27 22.77
C HIS A 78 8.90 2.61 23.49
N ALA A 79 7.90 3.38 23.10
CA ALA A 79 7.55 4.62 23.76
C ALA A 79 6.72 4.41 25.02
N VAL A 80 6.78 5.37 25.95
CA VAL A 80 5.79 5.48 27.02
C VAL A 80 4.64 6.33 26.49
N TYR A 81 3.46 5.75 26.36
CA TYR A 81 2.30 6.43 25.77
C TYR A 81 1.48 7.13 26.85
N VAL A 82 0.94 8.30 26.53
CA VAL A 82 -0.03 9.02 27.37
C VAL A 82 -1.30 9.22 26.56
N VAL A 83 -2.39 8.60 26.99
CA VAL A 83 -3.73 8.82 26.44
C VAL A 83 -4.43 9.86 27.29
N ASP A 84 -4.70 11.03 26.71
CA ASP A 84 -5.34 12.15 27.38
C ASP A 84 -6.81 12.30 26.99
N ALA A 85 -7.68 11.97 27.95
CA ALA A 85 -9.12 12.11 27.90
C ALA A 85 -9.63 13.32 28.72
N SER A 86 -8.74 14.16 29.24
CA SER A 86 -9.07 15.24 30.20
C SER A 86 -10.05 16.29 29.65
N ASN A 87 -9.99 16.58 28.34
CA ASN A 87 -10.89 17.54 27.71
C ASN A 87 -12.32 16.97 27.58
N LEU A 88 -12.44 15.70 27.22
CA LEU A 88 -13.71 15.00 27.05
C LEU A 88 -14.41 14.71 28.37
N SER A 89 -13.66 14.33 29.41
CA SER A 89 -14.21 14.07 30.74
C SER A 89 -14.71 15.33 31.45
N SER A 90 -14.22 16.50 31.05
CA SER A 90 -14.66 17.79 31.59
C SER A 90 -16.01 18.26 31.01
N VAL A 91 -16.46 17.66 29.91
CA VAL A 91 -17.80 17.87 29.37
C VAL A 91 -18.76 17.06 30.22
N ALA A 92 -19.56 17.75 31.04
CA ALA A 92 -20.46 17.15 32.04
C ALA A 92 -21.34 16.01 31.47
N MET A 93 -21.72 16.12 30.20
CA MET A 93 -22.54 15.13 29.50
C MET A 93 -21.83 13.76 29.37
N TYR A 94 -20.55 13.73 28.97
CA TYR A 94 -19.84 12.47 28.71
C TYR A 94 -19.49 11.70 30.00
N GLY A 95 -19.08 12.40 31.06
CA GLY A 95 -18.83 11.77 32.36
C GLY A 95 -20.09 11.18 32.98
N GLN A 96 -21.22 11.89 32.86
CA GLN A 96 -22.51 11.46 33.37
C GLN A 96 -23.10 10.30 32.56
N GLU A 97 -23.02 10.36 31.23
CA GLU A 97 -23.43 9.26 30.34
C GLU A 97 -22.60 7.99 30.56
N GLU A 98 -21.28 8.10 30.78
CA GLU A 98 -20.44 6.93 31.04
C GLU A 98 -20.79 6.24 32.38
N HIS A 99 -21.20 7.03 33.38
CA HIS A 99 -21.70 6.55 34.67
C HIS A 99 -23.11 5.94 34.56
N VAL A 100 -24.02 6.57 33.81
CA VAL A 100 -25.41 6.12 33.61
C VAL A 100 -25.48 4.85 32.76
N ASN A 101 -24.59 4.72 31.77
CA ASN A 101 -24.58 3.59 30.85
C ASN A 101 -24.16 2.26 31.48
N GLY A 102 -23.67 2.24 32.73
CA GLY A 102 -23.34 1.01 33.45
C GLY A 102 -22.40 0.10 32.65
N ALA A 103 -22.89 -1.05 32.19
CA ALA A 103 -22.13 -1.99 31.36
C ALA A 103 -22.06 -1.61 29.86
N ALA A 104 -22.91 -0.71 29.37
CA ALA A 104 -22.87 -0.25 27.98
C ALA A 104 -21.67 0.67 27.74
N VAL A 105 -21.12 0.56 26.52
CA VAL A 105 -20.00 1.37 26.06
C VAL A 105 -20.51 2.78 25.80
N GLY A 106 -20.17 3.72 26.67
CA GLY A 106 -20.47 5.13 26.48
C GLY A 106 -19.52 5.79 25.46
N PRO A 107 -19.79 7.05 25.08
CA PRO A 107 -19.00 7.77 24.08
C PRO A 107 -17.53 7.95 24.48
N LEU A 108 -17.25 8.16 25.77
CA LEU A 108 -15.89 8.31 26.28
C LEU A 108 -15.12 6.98 26.16
N LEU A 109 -15.74 5.88 26.57
CA LEU A 109 -15.13 4.55 26.45
C LEU A 109 -14.93 4.15 24.98
N LYS A 110 -15.87 4.51 24.11
CA LYS A 110 -15.79 4.23 22.67
C LYS A 110 -14.62 4.96 22.02
N GLN A 111 -14.39 6.22 22.38
CA GLN A 111 -13.26 6.99 21.87
C GLN A 111 -11.93 6.42 22.36
N LEU A 112 -11.84 6.06 23.65
CA LEU A 112 -10.66 5.37 24.20
C LEU A 112 -10.37 4.07 23.45
N SER A 113 -11.41 3.29 23.18
CA SER A 113 -11.32 2.06 22.43
C SER A 113 -10.83 2.25 21.00
N ASN A 114 -11.33 3.27 20.30
CA ASN A 114 -10.85 3.61 18.98
C ASN A 114 -9.39 4.05 18.99
N THR A 115 -8.98 4.92 19.94
CA THR A 115 -7.60 5.41 20.03
C THR A 115 -6.62 4.27 20.32
N ILE A 116 -6.93 3.40 21.29
CA ILE A 116 -6.07 2.25 21.60
C ILE A 116 -6.07 1.22 20.46
N ALA A 117 -7.22 0.96 19.83
CA ALA A 117 -7.29 0.08 18.66
C ALA A 117 -6.46 0.60 17.47
N ARG A 118 -6.41 1.92 17.26
CA ARG A 118 -5.56 2.53 16.21
C ARG A 118 -4.06 2.47 16.56
N LEU A 119 -3.72 2.57 17.84
CA LEU A 119 -2.35 2.32 18.30
C LEU A 119 -1.96 0.84 18.15
N ASN A 120 -2.96 -0.06 18.15
CA ASN A 120 -2.82 -1.50 17.97
C ASN A 120 -1.73 -2.14 18.87
N PRO A 121 -1.74 -1.91 20.19
CA PRO A 121 -0.72 -2.48 21.06
C PRO A 121 -0.93 -3.99 21.26
N HIS A 122 0.15 -4.73 21.45
CA HIS A 122 0.11 -6.15 21.83
C HIS A 122 0.50 -6.31 23.30
N ASN A 123 -0.40 -6.82 24.15
CA ASN A 123 -0.16 -7.07 25.58
C ASN A 123 0.27 -5.84 26.40
N ALA A 124 -0.35 -4.67 26.17
CA ALA A 124 0.03 -3.45 26.89
C ALA A 124 -0.17 -3.55 28.41
N THR A 125 0.65 -2.80 29.14
CA THR A 125 0.42 -2.43 30.53
C THR A 125 -0.22 -1.05 30.60
N MET A 126 -1.49 -0.97 31.01
CA MET A 126 -2.19 0.29 31.23
C MET A 126 -2.06 0.73 32.69
N VAL A 127 -1.62 1.97 32.92
CA VAL A 127 -1.54 2.59 34.24
C VAL A 127 -2.60 3.67 34.38
N ALA A 128 -3.39 3.62 35.45
CA ALA A 128 -4.45 4.59 35.72
C ALA A 128 -4.44 5.03 37.18
N ALA A 129 -4.20 6.32 37.40
CA ALA A 129 -4.11 6.91 38.74
C ALA A 129 -5.42 7.61 39.17
N GLY A 130 -5.81 7.41 40.43
CA GLY A 130 -6.94 8.10 41.06
C GLY A 130 -8.26 7.94 40.30
N VAL A 131 -8.80 9.04 39.78
CA VAL A 131 -10.09 9.04 39.08
C VAL A 131 -10.06 8.34 37.72
N SER A 132 -8.87 8.19 37.10
CA SER A 132 -8.72 7.44 35.85
C SER A 132 -8.98 5.94 36.03
N SER A 133 -8.87 5.42 37.25
CA SER A 133 -9.06 4.00 37.54
C SER A 133 -10.42 3.49 37.11
N HIS A 134 -11.49 4.29 37.26
CA HIS A 134 -12.83 3.90 36.84
C HIS A 134 -12.93 3.67 35.32
N LEU A 135 -12.39 4.59 34.51
CA LEU A 135 -12.41 4.46 33.05
C LEU A 135 -11.53 3.30 32.58
N ALA A 136 -10.35 3.13 33.18
CA ALA A 136 -9.43 2.04 32.83
C ALA A 136 -10.00 0.66 33.15
N THR A 137 -10.59 0.48 34.34
CA THR A 137 -11.27 -0.77 34.72
C THR A 137 -12.44 -1.05 33.78
N LYS A 138 -13.22 -0.04 33.40
CA LYS A 138 -14.29 -0.22 32.41
C LYS A 138 -13.75 -0.64 31.04
N TYR A 139 -12.66 -0.04 30.59
CA TYR A 139 -12.02 -0.36 29.32
C TYR A 139 -11.55 -1.82 29.25
N VAL A 140 -10.78 -2.25 30.24
CA VAL A 140 -10.23 -3.60 30.30
C VAL A 140 -11.33 -4.67 30.43
N LEU A 141 -12.47 -4.35 31.05
CA LEU A 141 -13.54 -5.33 31.21
C LEU A 141 -14.52 -5.40 30.03
N VAL A 142 -14.82 -4.29 29.36
CA VAL A 142 -15.88 -4.23 28.30
C VAL A 142 -15.59 -3.30 27.12
N GLY A 143 -14.55 -2.49 27.17
CA GLY A 143 -14.27 -1.46 26.17
C GLY A 143 -13.30 -1.89 25.08
N GLU A 144 -12.64 -3.03 25.22
CA GLU A 144 -11.66 -3.54 24.26
C GLU A 144 -12.34 -4.09 23.00
N LYS A 145 -11.82 -3.73 21.82
CA LYS A 145 -12.28 -4.33 20.56
C LYS A 145 -11.49 -5.60 20.30
N THR A 146 -12.18 -6.71 20.13
CA THR A 146 -11.59 -8.00 19.74
C THR A 146 -11.33 -8.01 18.23
N LEU A 147 -10.24 -7.40 17.79
CA LEU A 147 -9.86 -7.28 16.37
C LEU A 147 -9.23 -8.57 15.78
N GLY A 148 -9.64 -9.75 16.25
CA GLY A 148 -9.04 -11.02 15.80
C GLY A 148 -7.61 -11.28 16.32
N HIS A 149 -7.10 -10.46 17.25
CA HIS A 149 -5.82 -10.72 17.92
C HIS A 149 -5.91 -11.96 18.82
N ARG A 150 -4.81 -12.74 18.86
CA ARG A 150 -4.62 -13.82 19.83
C ARG A 150 -4.34 -13.27 21.24
N ASP A 151 -3.79 -12.07 21.32
CA ASP A 151 -3.38 -11.35 22.53
C ASP A 151 -4.35 -10.20 22.86
N ARG A 152 -4.29 -9.72 24.11
CA ARG A 152 -5.04 -8.52 24.50
C ARG A 152 -4.35 -7.26 24.01
N LEU A 153 -5.11 -6.23 23.64
CA LEU A 153 -4.58 -4.88 23.51
C LEU A 153 -4.03 -4.40 24.87
N VAL A 154 -4.72 -4.73 25.97
CA VAL A 154 -4.25 -4.47 27.35
C VAL A 154 -4.30 -5.74 28.17
N GLN A 155 -3.13 -6.33 28.43
CA GLN A 155 -2.99 -7.55 29.23
C GLN A 155 -2.91 -7.25 30.73
N ARG A 156 -2.29 -6.13 31.11
CA ARG A 156 -2.08 -5.76 32.52
C ARG A 156 -2.66 -4.38 32.83
N LEU A 157 -3.42 -4.29 33.92
CA LEU A 157 -3.96 -3.03 34.43
C LEU A 157 -3.35 -2.70 35.79
N VAL A 158 -2.65 -1.57 35.89
CA VAL A 158 -2.06 -1.05 37.12
C VAL A 158 -2.88 0.13 37.62
N LEU A 159 -3.61 -0.07 38.72
CA LEU A 159 -4.39 0.95 39.40
C LEU A 159 -3.55 1.62 40.50
N VAL A 160 -3.35 2.93 40.40
CA VAL A 160 -2.47 3.67 41.31
C VAL A 160 -3.28 4.62 42.18
N CYS A 161 -3.30 4.38 43.49
CA CYS A 161 -4.10 5.14 44.45
C CYS A 161 -5.54 5.38 43.92
N PRO A 162 -6.29 4.32 43.57
CA PRO A 162 -7.59 4.42 42.91
C PRO A 162 -8.63 5.15 43.75
N THR A 163 -9.73 5.56 43.12
CA THR A 163 -10.94 6.02 43.83
C THR A 163 -11.50 4.93 44.77
N PRO A 164 -12.33 5.31 45.78
CA PRO A 164 -12.90 4.35 46.71
C PRO A 164 -13.59 3.16 46.01
N LEU A 165 -13.38 1.97 46.54
CA LEU A 165 -13.82 0.69 45.98
C LEU A 165 -15.31 0.67 45.61
N SER A 166 -16.17 1.34 46.39
CA SER A 166 -17.62 1.43 46.16
C SER A 166 -18.02 1.91 44.75
N ALA A 167 -17.24 2.81 44.15
CA ALA A 167 -17.48 3.30 42.80
C ALA A 167 -17.21 2.20 41.76
N LEU A 168 -16.16 1.40 41.95
CA LEU A 168 -15.78 0.32 41.04
C LEU A 168 -16.67 -0.92 41.20
N THR A 169 -17.14 -1.21 42.41
CA THR A 169 -18.07 -2.32 42.67
C THR A 169 -19.39 -2.14 41.93
N SER A 170 -19.91 -0.90 41.89
CA SER A 170 -21.16 -0.58 41.16
C SER A 170 -21.01 -0.85 39.66
N LEU A 171 -19.86 -0.48 39.09
CA LEU A 171 -19.53 -0.73 37.69
C LEU A 171 -19.37 -2.23 37.39
N THR A 172 -18.61 -2.96 38.20
CA THR A 172 -18.36 -4.40 37.97
C THR A 172 -19.65 -5.21 38.09
N ASN A 173 -20.53 -4.90 39.05
CA ASN A 173 -21.83 -5.55 39.17
C ASN A 173 -22.70 -5.39 37.91
N ALA A 174 -22.60 -4.26 37.21
CA ALA A 174 -23.28 -4.07 35.93
C ALA A 174 -22.66 -4.94 34.82
N VAL A 175 -21.33 -5.01 34.77
CA VAL A 175 -20.56 -5.77 33.76
C VAL A 175 -20.73 -7.28 33.90
N ILE A 176 -20.72 -7.81 35.13
CA ILE A 176 -20.80 -9.26 35.43
C ILE A 176 -22.08 -9.90 34.86
N ARG A 177 -23.16 -9.12 34.68
CA ARG A 177 -24.43 -9.60 34.11
C ARG A 177 -24.35 -9.97 32.62
N ARG A 178 -23.27 -9.62 31.92
CA ARG A 178 -23.06 -9.99 30.50
C ARG A 178 -22.32 -11.32 30.41
N PRO A 179 -22.55 -12.17 29.39
CA PRO A 179 -21.69 -13.33 29.16
C PRO A 179 -20.23 -12.90 28.91
N ALA A 180 -19.26 -13.69 29.38
CA ALA A 180 -17.87 -13.51 28.99
C ALA A 180 -17.69 -13.93 27.52
N VAL A 181 -16.74 -13.32 26.82
CA VAL A 181 -16.39 -13.73 25.46
C VAL A 181 -15.50 -14.97 25.57
N ASP A 182 -16.00 -16.11 25.07
CA ASP A 182 -15.27 -17.38 25.15
C ASP A 182 -13.95 -17.31 24.36
N GLY A 183 -12.84 -17.67 25.01
CA GLY A 183 -11.53 -17.83 24.38
C GLY A 183 -10.63 -16.60 24.29
N TYR A 184 -11.06 -15.41 24.77
CA TYR A 184 -10.16 -14.24 24.85
C TYR A 184 -9.36 -14.25 26.17
N PRO A 185 -8.04 -14.00 26.17
CA PRO A 185 -7.23 -14.04 27.39
C PRO A 185 -7.79 -13.10 28.47
N LEU A 186 -7.71 -13.47 29.75
CA LEU A 186 -8.16 -12.62 30.86
C LEU A 186 -7.03 -11.69 31.33
N PRO A 187 -7.34 -10.44 31.74
CA PRO A 187 -6.33 -9.47 32.11
C PRO A 187 -5.84 -9.67 33.55
N GLU A 188 -4.61 -9.24 33.81
CA GLU A 188 -4.02 -9.15 35.15
C GLU A 188 -4.30 -7.77 35.76
N VAL A 189 -4.68 -7.72 37.03
CA VAL A 189 -4.97 -6.45 37.73
C VAL A 189 -4.04 -6.25 38.94
N ILE A 190 -3.28 -5.17 38.93
CA ILE A 190 -2.39 -4.78 40.02
C ILE A 190 -2.92 -3.50 40.66
N VAL A 191 -2.99 -3.45 41.99
CA VAL A 191 -3.49 -2.29 42.74
C VAL A 191 -2.44 -1.80 43.73
N LEU A 192 -2.02 -0.54 43.56
CA LEU A 192 -1.10 0.16 44.45
C LEU A 192 -1.92 1.04 45.40
N LEU A 193 -1.96 0.66 46.67
CA LEU A 193 -2.71 1.37 47.71
C LEU A 193 -1.78 2.24 48.56
N LYS A 194 -2.30 3.40 48.97
CA LYS A 194 -1.61 4.28 49.93
C LYS A 194 -1.82 3.84 51.37
N ASP A 195 -3.00 3.32 51.69
CA ASP A 195 -3.39 2.89 53.02
C ASP A 195 -3.49 1.36 53.08
N GLU A 196 -2.77 0.75 54.02
CA GLU A 196 -2.76 -0.69 54.24
C GLU A 196 -4.11 -1.20 54.74
N ALA A 197 -4.90 -0.35 55.42
CA ALA A 197 -6.22 -0.69 55.91
C ALA A 197 -7.23 -1.03 54.80
N GLU A 198 -6.99 -0.55 53.57
CA GLU A 198 -7.86 -0.82 52.41
C GLU A 198 -7.59 -2.19 51.77
N THR A 199 -6.40 -2.77 52.00
CA THR A 199 -5.93 -4.01 51.37
C THR A 199 -6.93 -5.17 51.47
N PRO A 200 -7.53 -5.48 52.65
CA PRO A 200 -8.44 -6.62 52.77
C PRO A 200 -9.70 -6.47 51.91
N ALA A 201 -10.24 -5.26 51.81
CA ALA A 201 -11.44 -4.98 51.01
C ALA A 201 -11.15 -5.14 49.51
N TRP A 202 -9.99 -4.64 49.06
CA TRP A 202 -9.54 -4.78 47.67
C TRP A 202 -9.25 -6.22 47.29
N SER A 203 -8.53 -6.97 48.13
CA SER A 203 -8.25 -8.39 47.90
C SER A 203 -9.54 -9.20 47.82
N ALA A 204 -10.50 -8.98 48.72
CA ALA A 204 -11.78 -9.69 48.70
C ALA A 204 -12.58 -9.44 47.40
N TRP A 205 -12.60 -8.18 46.93
CA TRP A 205 -13.28 -7.84 45.68
C TRP A 205 -12.59 -8.42 44.43
N LEU A 206 -11.26 -8.40 44.38
CA LEU A 206 -10.50 -8.98 43.26
C LEU A 206 -10.60 -10.51 43.24
N SER A 207 -10.56 -11.18 44.40
CA SER A 207 -10.82 -12.63 44.49
C SER A 207 -12.21 -12.99 43.95
N ALA A 208 -13.24 -12.20 44.25
CA ALA A 208 -14.57 -12.43 43.67
C ALA A 208 -14.57 -12.28 42.14
N LEU A 209 -13.83 -11.31 41.59
CA LEU A 209 -13.71 -11.15 40.14
C LEU A 209 -12.96 -12.31 39.45
N GLN A 210 -11.97 -12.89 40.12
CA GLN A 210 -11.19 -14.02 39.59
C GLN A 210 -11.95 -15.35 39.75
N ASP A 211 -12.35 -15.68 40.98
CA ASP A 211 -12.80 -17.02 41.35
C ASP A 211 -14.30 -17.24 41.09
N VAL A 212 -15.12 -16.19 41.24
CA VAL A 212 -16.58 -16.27 41.10
C VAL A 212 -17.04 -15.81 39.72
N HIS A 213 -16.42 -14.76 39.19
CA HIS A 213 -16.87 -14.13 37.94
C HIS A 213 -15.97 -14.40 36.74
N HIS A 214 -14.80 -15.01 36.93
CA HIS A 214 -13.83 -15.34 35.89
C HIS A 214 -13.55 -14.17 34.92
N ARG A 215 -13.35 -12.97 35.46
CA ARG A 215 -13.12 -11.74 34.69
C ARG A 215 -11.67 -11.31 34.59
N ILE A 216 -10.82 -11.83 35.47
CA ILE A 216 -9.39 -11.52 35.55
C ILE A 216 -8.61 -12.83 35.72
N SER A 217 -7.40 -12.89 35.19
CA SER A 217 -6.54 -14.08 35.26
C SER A 217 -5.83 -14.16 36.60
N SER A 218 -5.25 -13.04 37.03
CA SER A 218 -4.52 -12.88 38.29
C SER A 218 -4.71 -11.46 38.84
N PHE A 219 -4.40 -11.29 40.12
CA PHE A 219 -4.30 -9.96 40.71
C PHE A 219 -3.19 -9.85 41.75
N HIS A 220 -2.72 -8.62 41.96
CA HIS A 220 -1.75 -8.29 43.01
C HIS A 220 -2.15 -6.98 43.71
N VAL A 221 -2.11 -6.95 45.04
CA VAL A 221 -2.35 -5.72 45.83
C VAL A 221 -1.11 -5.42 46.64
N THR A 222 -0.57 -4.21 46.51
CA THR A 222 0.66 -3.80 47.19
C THR A 222 0.54 -2.40 47.80
N THR A 223 1.15 -2.23 48.96
CA THR A 223 1.31 -0.95 49.66
C THR A 223 2.76 -0.45 49.60
N ASN A 224 3.65 -1.21 48.94
CA ASN A 224 5.06 -0.86 48.83
C ASN A 224 5.27 0.21 47.74
N LEU A 225 5.15 1.48 48.14
CA LEU A 225 5.34 2.63 47.25
C LEU A 225 6.79 3.17 47.25
N ALA A 226 7.73 2.47 47.90
CA ALA A 226 9.12 2.91 48.00
C ALA A 226 9.93 2.52 46.73
N PRO A 227 10.97 3.29 46.36
CA PRO A 227 11.40 4.59 46.94
C PRO A 227 10.56 5.79 46.48
N SER A 228 9.76 5.63 45.44
CA SER A 228 8.79 6.63 44.96
C SER A 228 7.61 5.96 44.28
N LEU A 229 6.49 6.66 44.15
CA LEU A 229 5.30 6.16 43.46
C LEU A 229 5.61 5.72 42.02
N PHE A 230 6.43 6.49 41.29
CA PHE A 230 6.84 6.14 39.93
C PHE A 230 7.75 4.93 39.87
N ALA A 231 8.63 4.74 40.85
CA ALA A 231 9.46 3.54 40.94
C ALA A 231 8.61 2.29 41.25
N ALA A 232 7.58 2.43 42.08
CA ALA A 232 6.61 1.37 42.31
C ALA A 232 5.85 1.02 41.02
N ILE A 233 5.36 2.02 40.27
CA ILE A 233 4.71 1.80 38.96
C ILE A 233 5.63 1.05 38.00
N ALA A 234 6.88 1.50 37.83
CA ALA A 234 7.83 0.87 36.91
C ALA A 234 8.14 -0.60 37.31
N ARG A 235 8.23 -0.87 38.62
CA ARG A 235 8.43 -2.23 39.15
C ARG A 235 7.24 -3.13 38.86
N GLU A 236 6.03 -2.70 39.24
CA GLU A 236 4.81 -3.49 39.02
C GLU A 236 4.45 -3.62 37.53
N ALA A 237 4.87 -2.69 36.69
CA ALA A 237 4.75 -2.80 35.23
C ALA A 237 5.75 -3.79 34.60
N GLY A 238 6.70 -4.35 35.37
CA GLY A 238 7.74 -5.26 34.85
C GLY A 238 8.90 -4.54 34.16
N LEU A 239 9.03 -3.22 34.33
CA LEU A 239 9.98 -2.37 33.61
C LEU A 239 11.24 -2.02 34.43
N ALA A 240 11.40 -2.59 35.63
CA ALA A 240 12.47 -2.23 36.57
C ALA A 240 13.81 -2.95 36.35
N ALA A 241 13.86 -4.01 35.54
CA ALA A 241 15.09 -4.75 35.23
C ALA A 241 15.67 -4.31 33.88
N ALA A 242 17.00 -4.18 33.81
CA ALA A 242 17.70 -3.97 32.55
C ALA A 242 17.54 -5.20 31.65
N ASP A 243 17.25 -4.97 30.37
CA ASP A 243 17.07 -6.02 29.35
C ASP A 243 18.39 -6.72 28.95
N GLY A 244 19.52 -6.33 29.56
CA GLY A 244 20.83 -6.96 29.34
C GLY A 244 21.52 -6.57 28.04
N THR A 245 20.92 -5.69 27.23
CA THR A 245 21.48 -5.29 25.94
C THR A 245 22.52 -4.17 26.11
N LEU A 246 23.69 -4.29 25.47
CA LEU A 246 24.77 -3.28 25.47
C LEU A 246 24.68 -2.47 24.18
N VAL A 247 24.41 -1.16 24.29
CA VAL A 247 24.34 -0.24 23.14
C VAL A 247 25.03 1.07 23.51
N ASP A 248 25.59 1.74 22.51
CA ASP A 248 26.22 3.05 22.66
C ASP A 248 25.18 4.14 22.99
N VAL A 249 25.10 4.49 24.27
CA VAL A 249 24.17 5.50 24.83
C VAL A 249 24.50 6.91 24.33
N GLN A 250 25.69 7.15 23.76
CA GLN A 250 26.10 8.47 23.26
C GLN A 250 25.33 8.93 22.02
N GLN A 251 24.63 8.02 21.34
CA GLN A 251 23.88 8.32 20.11
C GLN A 251 22.41 8.70 20.32
N ARG A 252 21.89 8.65 21.56
CA ARG A 252 20.47 8.91 21.90
C ARG A 252 20.29 10.26 22.61
N TYR A 253 19.08 10.82 22.58
CA TYR A 253 18.77 12.00 23.39
C TYR A 253 18.85 11.68 24.89
N ALA A 254 19.61 12.50 25.64
CA ALA A 254 19.79 12.33 27.08
C ALA A 254 18.49 12.51 27.88
N THR A 255 17.54 13.29 27.36
CA THR A 255 16.18 13.44 27.88
C THR A 255 15.17 12.91 26.87
N PRO A 256 14.17 12.12 27.30
CA PRO A 256 13.14 11.62 26.39
C PRO A 256 12.33 12.79 25.82
N ARG A 257 12.14 12.77 24.50
CA ARG A 257 11.31 13.74 23.79
C ARG A 257 9.87 13.28 23.79
N VAL A 258 8.95 14.23 23.73
CA VAL A 258 7.52 13.96 23.65
C VAL A 258 7.05 14.23 22.24
N TYR A 259 6.31 13.28 21.68
CA TYR A 259 5.66 13.38 20.39
C TYR A 259 4.15 13.29 20.58
N ARG A 260 3.39 14.10 19.85
CA ARG A 260 1.95 13.94 19.65
C ARG A 260 1.75 13.00 18.46
N LEU A 261 0.87 12.02 18.60
CA LEU A 261 0.56 11.05 17.54
C LEU A 261 -0.78 11.40 16.92
N ASP A 262 -0.73 11.91 15.70
CA ASP A 262 -1.92 12.24 14.91
C ASP A 262 -2.21 11.08 13.96
N PHE A 263 -3.48 10.67 13.86
CA PHE A 263 -3.91 9.65 12.90
C PHE A 263 -4.61 10.36 11.75
N VAL A 264 -3.93 10.47 10.61
CA VAL A 264 -4.38 11.23 9.44
C VAL A 264 -4.84 10.27 8.38
N LEU A 265 -6.08 10.46 7.90
CA LEU A 265 -6.55 9.76 6.71
C LEU A 265 -5.98 10.46 5.49
N ILE A 266 -5.10 9.80 4.76
CA ILE A 266 -4.55 10.36 3.53
C ILE A 266 -5.55 10.12 2.40
N LYS A 267 -5.97 11.21 1.74
CA LYS A 267 -6.96 11.15 0.67
C LYS A 267 -6.51 10.29 -0.53
N GLN A 268 -5.20 10.24 -0.77
CA GLN A 268 -4.58 9.54 -1.91
C GLN A 268 -4.48 8.03 -1.66
N THR A 269 -3.96 7.60 -0.51
CA THR A 269 -3.78 6.18 -0.17
C THR A 269 -5.00 5.56 0.49
N LYS A 270 -5.95 6.38 0.95
CA LYS A 270 -7.08 6.00 1.82
C LYS A 270 -6.63 5.26 3.10
N SER A 271 -5.34 5.27 3.43
CA SER A 271 -4.77 4.70 4.64
C SER A 271 -4.80 5.72 5.78
N VAL A 272 -4.94 5.21 7.00
CA VAL A 272 -4.74 6.02 8.21
C VAL A 272 -3.25 5.97 8.54
N GLU A 273 -2.54 7.05 8.27
CA GLU A 273 -1.14 7.19 8.63
C GLU A 273 -0.98 7.76 10.04
N GLN A 274 0.03 7.27 10.73
CA GLN A 274 0.46 7.80 12.01
C GLN A 274 1.51 8.89 11.76
N LEU A 275 1.16 10.14 12.03
CA LEU A 275 2.05 11.29 11.92
C LEU A 275 2.55 11.72 13.30
N PRO A 276 3.80 11.42 13.66
CA PRO A 276 4.39 11.87 14.92
C PRO A 276 4.88 13.32 14.81
N ARG A 277 4.35 14.21 15.64
CA ARG A 277 4.77 15.62 15.72
C ARG A 277 5.47 15.90 17.04
N LEU A 278 6.58 16.64 17.01
CA LEU A 278 7.28 17.00 18.24
C LEU A 278 6.38 17.88 19.11
N SER A 279 6.27 17.58 20.40
CA SER A 279 5.39 18.27 21.35
C SER A 279 6.17 18.60 22.63
N PRO A 280 6.96 19.68 22.63
CA PRO A 280 7.83 20.03 23.75
C PRO A 280 7.06 20.21 25.09
N LEU A 281 7.63 19.79 26.21
CA LEU A 281 6.95 19.77 27.52
C LEU A 281 6.61 21.15 28.10
N ASP A 282 7.25 22.21 27.60
CA ASP A 282 7.00 23.62 27.91
C ASP A 282 5.81 24.21 27.14
N THR A 283 5.27 23.50 26.16
CA THR A 283 4.05 23.85 25.42
C THR A 283 2.79 23.37 26.12
N LEU A 284 1.61 23.73 25.61
CA LEU A 284 0.35 23.11 26.03
C LEU A 284 0.11 21.74 25.35
N GLY A 285 0.97 21.35 24.40
CA GLY A 285 0.90 20.12 23.62
C GLY A 285 -0.03 20.18 22.41
N TYR A 286 -0.57 21.37 22.09
CA TYR A 286 -1.54 21.59 21.01
C TYR A 286 -1.21 22.81 20.14
N ASP A 287 -0.03 23.40 20.31
CA ASP A 287 0.38 24.57 19.55
C ASP A 287 0.66 24.12 18.10
N GLU A 288 0.06 24.77 17.11
CA GLU A 288 0.33 24.48 15.68
C GLU A 288 1.64 25.17 15.28
N ASP A 289 2.55 24.41 14.66
CA ASP A 289 3.74 24.96 14.04
C ASP A 289 3.31 25.94 12.94
N SER A 290 3.66 27.21 13.10
CA SER A 290 3.37 28.31 12.17
C SER A 290 4.23 28.23 10.91
N GLN A 291 4.33 27.07 10.26
CA GLN A 291 5.18 26.86 9.08
C GLN A 291 4.42 26.75 7.75
N ASP A 292 3.09 26.86 7.76
CA ASP A 292 2.27 26.87 6.52
C ASP A 292 1.65 28.24 6.20
N SER A 293 2.25 29.35 6.65
CA SER A 293 1.64 30.69 6.52
C SER A 293 2.08 31.53 5.32
N ASP A 294 2.64 30.95 4.25
CA ASP A 294 3.12 31.73 3.09
C ASP A 294 2.50 31.36 1.72
N GLU A 295 1.50 30.48 1.61
CA GLU A 295 0.88 30.17 0.30
C GLU A 295 -0.67 30.22 0.21
N GLU A 296 -1.36 30.84 1.16
CA GLU A 296 -2.80 31.16 1.01
C GLU A 296 -3.09 32.63 1.33
N ALA A 297 -2.62 33.53 0.45
CA ALA A 297 -2.93 34.95 0.55
C ALA A 297 -3.46 35.55 -0.76
N HIS A 298 -4.33 34.85 -1.50
CA HIS A 298 -5.17 35.50 -2.52
C HIS A 298 -6.55 34.84 -2.64
N ALA A 299 -7.42 35.09 -1.67
CA ALA A 299 -8.85 35.17 -1.95
C ALA A 299 -9.51 36.21 -1.03
N ASP A 300 -10.07 37.21 -1.70
CA ASP A 300 -11.30 37.91 -1.33
C ASP A 300 -11.17 39.33 -0.74
N HIS A 301 -11.22 40.30 -1.66
CA HIS A 301 -11.68 41.66 -1.38
C HIS A 301 -12.99 41.92 -2.11
N GLY A 302 -14.09 41.95 -1.36
CA GLY A 302 -15.36 42.46 -1.88
C GLY A 302 -16.54 42.37 -0.93
N ALA A 303 -16.56 43.19 0.14
CA ALA A 303 -17.69 44.10 0.47
C ALA A 303 -17.96 44.27 1.98
N HIS A 304 -17.74 45.52 2.41
CA HIS A 304 -18.55 46.32 3.35
C HIS A 304 -18.83 45.77 4.77
N HIS A 305 -18.26 46.41 5.79
CA HIS A 305 -19.01 47.37 6.62
C HIS A 305 -18.12 48.09 7.68
N ARG A 306 -18.13 49.43 7.59
CA ARG A 306 -18.00 50.49 8.61
C ARG A 306 -17.46 50.17 10.01
N GLY A 307 -16.46 50.95 10.44
CA GLY A 307 -16.21 51.19 11.87
C GLY A 307 -14.96 52.01 12.24
N ARG A 308 -15.10 53.35 12.24
CA ARG A 308 -14.26 54.38 12.90
C ARG A 308 -13.35 53.93 14.07
N SER A 309 -12.06 54.32 14.03
CA SER A 309 -11.33 55.15 15.03
C SER A 309 -9.82 55.15 14.70
N HIS A 310 -9.22 56.24 14.22
CA HIS A 310 -8.47 57.28 14.96
C HIS A 310 -7.22 56.83 15.76
N GLY A 311 -6.07 57.43 15.40
CA GLY A 311 -4.85 57.59 16.23
C GLY A 311 -3.58 57.09 15.52
N HIS A 312 -2.76 57.97 14.90
CA HIS A 312 -1.49 58.52 15.43
C HIS A 312 -0.41 57.43 15.60
N ASP A 313 0.76 57.40 14.93
CA ASP A 313 1.80 58.41 14.61
C ASP A 313 2.66 57.88 13.43
N ALA A 314 3.13 58.65 12.43
CA ALA A 314 4.28 59.60 12.44
C ALA A 314 5.60 58.92 12.91
N CYS A 315 6.78 58.92 12.25
CA CYS A 315 7.44 59.55 11.09
C CYS A 315 8.65 58.63 10.75
N HIS A 316 9.32 58.61 9.58
CA HIS A 316 10.21 59.63 9.01
C HIS A 316 10.87 59.13 7.70
N HIS A 317 10.96 60.04 6.71
CA HIS A 317 12.09 60.39 5.80
C HIS A 317 12.98 59.29 5.16
N HIS A 318 13.43 59.34 3.89
CA HIS A 318 13.87 60.47 3.04
C HIS A 318 14.11 60.02 1.56
N HIS A 319 13.91 60.95 0.61
CA HIS A 319 14.61 61.28 -0.67
C HIS A 319 15.02 60.17 -1.67
N HIS A 320 14.89 60.28 -3.02
CA HIS A 320 15.02 61.37 -4.01
C HIS A 320 14.11 61.05 -5.24
N ASP A 321 13.38 61.98 -5.89
CA ASP A 321 13.75 62.97 -6.94
C ASP A 321 14.46 62.30 -8.15
N GLU A 322 14.15 62.45 -9.45
CA GLU A 322 13.66 63.56 -10.32
C GLU A 322 13.05 62.93 -11.62
N ASP A 323 11.86 63.33 -12.12
CA ASP A 323 11.52 64.39 -13.12
C ASP A 323 11.56 63.96 -14.62
N LEU A 324 10.40 63.97 -15.31
CA LEU A 324 9.95 64.90 -16.40
C LEU A 324 10.47 64.49 -17.80
N ASP A 325 9.78 64.55 -18.95
CA ASP A 325 8.76 65.43 -19.59
C ASP A 325 8.10 64.62 -20.74
N GLU A 326 6.79 64.69 -21.02
CA GLU A 326 6.02 65.66 -21.85
C GLU A 326 6.29 65.71 -23.38
N GLY A 327 5.19 65.77 -24.17
CA GLY A 327 5.14 66.14 -25.61
C GLY A 327 4.61 65.02 -26.52
N ASP A 328 3.32 64.82 -26.80
CA ASP A 328 2.24 65.68 -27.33
C ASP A 328 2.21 65.82 -28.87
N CYS A 329 0.99 65.79 -29.41
CA CYS A 329 0.44 66.29 -30.69
C CYS A 329 0.54 65.53 -32.06
N GLU A 330 -0.66 65.32 -32.63
CA GLU A 330 -1.13 65.52 -34.03
C GLU A 330 -0.80 64.42 -35.08
N ALA A 331 -1.73 63.76 -35.81
CA ALA A 331 -2.97 64.10 -36.54
C ALA A 331 -2.78 64.10 -38.07
N ALA A 332 -3.78 63.52 -38.77
CA ALA A 332 -4.03 63.55 -40.22
C ALA A 332 -3.07 62.70 -41.10
N ASP A 333 -3.41 62.13 -42.24
CA ASP A 333 -4.57 62.30 -43.12
C ASP A 333 -4.62 61.14 -44.16
N SER A 334 -5.82 60.86 -44.63
CA SER A 334 -6.24 60.45 -46.00
C SER A 334 -5.48 59.43 -46.89
N GLY A 335 -6.28 58.60 -47.57
CA GLY A 335 -6.00 58.05 -48.92
C GLY A 335 -6.27 56.54 -49.01
N GLU A 336 -7.45 56.00 -49.38
CA GLU A 336 -8.05 55.99 -50.74
C GLU A 336 -6.99 55.62 -51.80
N GLU A 337 -7.01 54.50 -52.53
CA GLU A 337 -8.03 53.93 -53.43
C GLU A 337 -7.54 52.50 -53.85
N ALA A 338 -8.41 51.49 -53.87
CA ALA A 338 -9.13 50.98 -55.05
C ALA A 338 -8.24 50.44 -56.19
N SER A 339 -8.30 49.12 -56.41
CA SER A 339 -8.86 48.48 -57.62
C SER A 339 -8.40 47.01 -57.68
N ASP A 340 -9.02 46.02 -58.30
CA ASP A 340 -10.33 45.70 -58.90
C ASP A 340 -9.99 44.62 -59.97
N VAL A 341 -10.84 43.58 -60.11
CA VAL A 341 -11.03 42.75 -61.34
C VAL A 341 -9.89 41.72 -61.67
N THR A 342 -10.06 40.41 -62.01
CA THR A 342 -11.10 39.52 -62.59
C THR A 342 -10.60 38.06 -62.46
N GLU A 343 -11.47 37.04 -62.25
CA GLU A 343 -11.96 36.00 -63.22
C GLU A 343 -10.83 35.16 -63.90
N ASP A 344 -10.88 33.85 -64.12
CA ASP A 344 -11.90 32.78 -64.06
C ASP A 344 -11.19 31.43 -64.31
N ALA A 345 -11.82 30.30 -63.89
CA ALA A 345 -11.91 28.96 -64.54
C ALA A 345 -10.64 28.23 -65.06
N ASP A 346 -10.43 26.91 -65.07
CA ASP A 346 -11.27 25.71 -64.94
C ASP A 346 -10.35 24.47 -64.78
N ASP A 347 -10.93 23.37 -64.27
CA ASP A 347 -10.65 21.94 -64.55
C ASP A 347 -9.20 21.37 -64.60
N ALA A 348 -8.95 20.35 -63.76
CA ALA A 348 -8.92 18.94 -64.20
C ALA A 348 -8.32 18.01 -63.13
N ALA A 349 -8.87 16.80 -63.09
CA ALA A 349 -8.49 15.69 -62.21
C ALA A 349 -7.06 15.17 -62.42
N GLY A 350 -6.46 14.68 -61.35
CA GLY A 350 -5.26 13.85 -61.37
C GLY A 350 -5.04 13.19 -60.01
N ALA A 351 -5.42 11.92 -59.91
CA ALA A 351 -4.99 11.05 -58.83
C ALA A 351 -3.52 10.69 -59.06
N ASP A 352 -2.69 10.81 -58.02
CA ASP A 352 -1.43 10.08 -57.97
C ASP A 352 -1.13 9.69 -56.51
N GLU A 353 -0.95 8.39 -56.31
CA GLU A 353 -0.45 7.79 -55.07
C GLU A 353 1.08 7.91 -55.08
N SER A 354 1.68 8.43 -54.00
CA SER A 354 3.11 8.20 -53.74
C SER A 354 3.44 8.44 -52.27
N LEU A 355 3.54 7.33 -51.54
CA LEU A 355 4.60 6.95 -50.59
C LEU A 355 5.53 8.05 -50.03
N CYS A 356 5.58 8.05 -48.69
CA CYS A 356 6.77 8.03 -47.83
C CYS A 356 7.77 9.20 -47.90
N GLY A 357 8.00 9.83 -46.75
CA GLY A 357 9.14 10.74 -46.55
C GLY A 357 9.15 11.38 -45.17
N CYS A 358 9.74 10.69 -44.19
CA CYS A 358 10.19 11.28 -42.94
C CYS A 358 11.22 12.38 -43.20
N GLY A 359 11.27 13.42 -42.36
CA GLY A 359 12.43 14.31 -42.33
C GLY A 359 12.16 15.71 -41.79
N SER A 360 12.26 15.82 -40.48
CA SER A 360 12.78 16.94 -39.67
C SER A 360 13.38 18.14 -40.42
N GLU A 361 13.00 19.34 -40.02
CA GLU A 361 13.91 20.42 -39.56
C GLU A 361 13.08 21.64 -39.12
N GLY A 362 13.34 22.11 -37.90
CA GLY A 362 12.64 23.23 -37.29
C GLY A 362 13.19 24.59 -37.70
N CYS A 363 12.47 25.66 -37.33
CA CYS A 363 13.07 26.89 -36.85
C CYS A 363 12.01 27.77 -36.17
N GLU A 364 12.49 28.39 -35.09
CA GLU A 364 11.79 29.19 -34.10
C GLU A 364 11.40 30.61 -34.57
N ARG A 365 10.68 31.29 -33.66
CA ARG A 365 10.64 32.75 -33.39
C ARG A 365 9.84 33.63 -34.37
N GLY A 366 8.68 34.11 -33.91
CA GLY A 366 8.62 35.11 -32.83
C GLY A 366 7.94 36.46 -33.19
N ARG A 367 6.92 36.80 -32.37
CA ARG A 367 6.31 38.12 -32.08
C ARG A 367 5.51 38.79 -33.22
N GLY A 368 4.34 39.38 -32.99
CA GLY A 368 3.64 39.81 -31.77
C GLY A 368 2.32 40.54 -32.16
N PRO A 369 1.71 41.33 -31.27
CA PRO A 369 0.35 41.12 -30.74
C PRO A 369 -0.72 42.08 -31.28
N ASP A 370 -2.00 41.74 -31.09
CA ASP A 370 -3.06 42.59 -30.51
C ASP A 370 -4.46 42.10 -30.89
N ALA A 371 -5.25 41.71 -29.88
CA ALA A 371 -6.67 42.05 -29.68
C ALA A 371 -7.31 41.08 -28.67
N GLU A 372 -7.41 41.54 -27.42
CA GLU A 372 -8.33 40.99 -26.43
C GLU A 372 -9.79 41.17 -26.89
N ALA A 373 -10.61 40.12 -26.77
CA ALA A 373 -11.98 40.23 -26.24
C ALA A 373 -12.62 38.86 -26.01
N ALA A 374 -13.38 38.79 -24.92
CA ALA A 374 -14.33 37.77 -24.48
C ALA A 374 -13.73 36.55 -23.74
N GLY A 375 -13.81 36.64 -22.41
CA GLY A 375 -13.51 35.54 -21.51
C GLY A 375 -14.39 34.32 -21.75
N ASN A 376 -13.78 33.17 -21.54
CA ASN A 376 -14.47 31.97 -21.10
C ASN A 376 -13.48 31.20 -20.22
N ASP A 377 -13.82 31.07 -18.94
CA ASP A 377 -13.23 30.08 -18.06
C ASP A 377 -13.62 28.69 -18.60
N SER A 378 -12.87 28.18 -19.56
CA SER A 378 -12.86 26.76 -19.88
C SER A 378 -11.51 26.19 -19.44
N VAL A 379 -11.42 25.91 -18.14
CA VAL A 379 -10.55 24.82 -17.68
C VAL A 379 -10.89 23.62 -18.56
N GLY A 380 -9.91 23.11 -19.31
CA GLY A 380 -10.13 22.23 -20.47
C GLY A 380 -10.98 20.99 -20.16
N SER A 381 -12.30 21.09 -20.36
CA SER A 381 -13.20 19.96 -20.33
C SER A 381 -12.92 19.10 -21.58
N MET A 382 -12.49 17.86 -21.38
CA MET A 382 -12.29 16.89 -22.46
C MET A 382 -13.55 16.79 -23.31
N LEU A 383 -13.42 16.95 -24.64
CA LEU A 383 -14.52 16.79 -25.60
C LEU A 383 -14.48 15.36 -26.17
N VAL A 384 -15.52 14.56 -25.91
CA VAL A 384 -15.60 13.16 -26.33
C VAL A 384 -16.72 12.98 -27.34
N SER A 385 -16.45 12.30 -28.45
CA SER A 385 -17.40 12.12 -29.55
C SER A 385 -18.20 10.83 -29.44
N GLY A 386 -19.51 10.89 -29.73
CA GLY A 386 -20.39 9.72 -29.88
C GLY A 386 -21.22 9.39 -28.63
N LEU A 387 -22.01 8.30 -28.74
CA LEU A 387 -22.85 7.81 -27.63
C LEU A 387 -22.24 6.61 -26.90
N HIS A 388 -21.11 6.10 -27.40
CA HIS A 388 -20.47 4.92 -26.81
C HIS A 388 -19.87 5.26 -25.45
N GLY A 389 -20.30 4.52 -24.42
CA GLY A 389 -19.72 4.66 -23.08
C GLY A 389 -20.24 5.82 -22.23
N LEU A 390 -21.30 6.53 -22.64
CA LEU A 390 -21.94 7.59 -21.84
C LEU A 390 -22.30 7.17 -20.40
N ALA A 391 -22.58 5.88 -20.20
CA ALA A 391 -22.87 5.33 -18.88
C ALA A 391 -21.63 5.21 -17.97
N TYR A 392 -20.41 5.21 -18.54
CA TYR A 392 -19.16 4.97 -17.80
C TYR A 392 -18.37 6.24 -17.51
N TRP A 393 -18.66 7.37 -18.16
CA TRP A 393 -17.91 8.61 -18.00
C TRP A 393 -18.15 9.26 -16.63
N CYS A 394 -17.07 9.77 -16.03
CA CYS A 394 -17.03 10.65 -14.86
C CYS A 394 -16.48 12.03 -15.29
N ASP A 395 -16.59 13.04 -14.43
CA ASP A 395 -16.21 14.45 -14.67
C ASP A 395 -17.15 15.25 -15.61
N PRO A 396 -17.11 16.60 -15.59
CA PRO A 396 -17.85 17.44 -16.55
C PRO A 396 -17.24 17.32 -17.96
N VAL A 397 -17.34 16.13 -18.54
CA VAL A 397 -16.94 15.83 -19.92
C VAL A 397 -17.99 16.42 -20.86
N ARG A 398 -17.53 17.17 -21.85
CA ARG A 398 -18.39 17.66 -22.93
C ARG A 398 -18.51 16.56 -23.98
N VAL A 399 -19.73 16.21 -24.34
CA VAL A 399 -20.03 15.17 -25.32
C VAL A 399 -20.39 15.83 -26.64
N LEU A 400 -19.69 15.47 -27.72
CA LEU A 400 -20.06 15.85 -29.08
C LEU A 400 -20.86 14.73 -29.74
N VAL A 401 -22.13 15.02 -30.04
CA VAL A 401 -23.05 14.10 -30.71
C VAL A 401 -23.42 14.66 -32.08
N GLU A 402 -22.98 13.99 -33.13
CA GLU A 402 -23.42 14.25 -34.50
C GLU A 402 -24.56 13.31 -34.87
N GLY A 403 -25.71 13.87 -35.24
CA GLY A 403 -26.90 13.07 -35.53
C GLY A 403 -28.01 13.86 -36.19
N ARG A 404 -29.18 13.24 -36.35
CA ARG A 404 -30.39 13.91 -36.84
C ARG A 404 -31.43 14.08 -35.75
N VAL A 405 -32.12 15.20 -35.73
CA VAL A 405 -33.22 15.43 -34.79
C VAL A 405 -34.43 14.60 -35.23
N LEU A 406 -34.67 13.49 -34.54
CA LEU A 406 -35.75 12.54 -34.85
C LEU A 406 -37.09 12.98 -34.26
N ASP A 407 -37.08 13.57 -33.07
CA ASP A 407 -38.26 14.12 -32.40
C ASP A 407 -37.94 15.48 -31.76
N TRP A 408 -38.64 16.52 -32.23
CA TRP A 408 -38.52 17.89 -31.75
C TRP A 408 -39.24 18.15 -30.42
N GLY A 409 -40.27 17.36 -30.11
CA GLY A 409 -41.04 17.50 -28.87
C GLY A 409 -40.26 16.99 -27.66
N THR A 410 -39.59 15.85 -27.81
CA THR A 410 -38.78 15.23 -26.74
C THR A 410 -37.29 15.52 -26.86
N GLY A 411 -36.85 16.22 -27.91
CA GLY A 411 -35.43 16.56 -28.12
C GLY A 411 -34.55 15.33 -28.43
N VAL A 412 -35.08 14.33 -29.15
CA VAL A 412 -34.34 13.09 -29.42
C VAL A 412 -33.47 13.26 -30.67
N VAL A 413 -32.17 13.00 -30.51
CA VAL A 413 -31.17 12.99 -31.58
C VAL A 413 -30.79 11.54 -31.88
N GLY A 414 -30.93 11.13 -33.15
CA GLY A 414 -30.54 9.82 -33.64
C GLY A 414 -29.17 9.86 -34.31
N THR A 415 -28.29 8.96 -33.87
CA THR A 415 -26.96 8.71 -34.42
C THR A 415 -26.86 7.27 -34.90
N THR A 416 -25.76 6.87 -35.54
CA THR A 416 -25.50 5.44 -35.83
C THR A 416 -25.37 4.57 -34.58
N ASP A 417 -25.05 5.17 -33.44
CA ASP A 417 -24.83 4.48 -32.17
C ASP A 417 -26.13 4.28 -31.38
N GLY A 418 -27.23 4.88 -31.84
CA GLY A 418 -28.55 4.82 -31.20
C GLY A 418 -29.22 6.19 -31.11
N CYS A 419 -30.12 6.36 -30.14
CA CYS A 419 -30.80 7.64 -29.88
C CYS A 419 -30.48 8.15 -28.48
N VAL A 420 -30.39 9.47 -28.31
CA VAL A 420 -30.21 10.12 -27.01
C VAL A 420 -31.21 11.26 -26.83
N GLU A 421 -31.72 11.42 -25.61
CA GLU A 421 -32.57 12.55 -25.24
C GLU A 421 -31.70 13.76 -24.89
N VAL A 422 -31.87 14.85 -25.63
CA VAL A 422 -31.12 16.09 -25.47
C VAL A 422 -32.04 17.17 -24.91
N THR A 423 -31.87 17.47 -23.63
CA THR A 423 -32.50 18.61 -22.95
C THR A 423 -31.89 19.92 -23.42
N ASN A 424 -32.65 21.01 -23.34
CA ASN A 424 -32.25 22.34 -23.80
C ASN A 424 -31.99 22.46 -25.33
N LEU A 425 -32.21 21.39 -26.10
CA LEU A 425 -32.00 21.37 -27.55
C LEU A 425 -32.86 22.44 -28.25
N MET A 426 -34.12 22.57 -27.86
CA MET A 426 -35.08 23.46 -28.53
C MET A 426 -34.78 24.94 -28.33
N GLU A 427 -34.28 25.33 -27.17
CA GLU A 427 -33.91 26.72 -26.86
C GLU A 427 -32.65 27.11 -27.66
N ARG A 428 -31.66 26.20 -27.73
CA ARG A 428 -30.43 26.38 -28.51
C ARG A 428 -30.66 26.33 -30.03
N LEU A 429 -31.63 25.56 -30.50
CA LEU A 429 -32.01 25.53 -31.91
C LEU A 429 -32.79 26.78 -32.35
N ALA A 430 -33.44 27.48 -31.42
CA ALA A 430 -34.16 28.73 -31.72
C ALA A 430 -33.23 29.93 -31.92
N THR A 431 -32.02 29.89 -31.37
CA THR A 431 -30.99 30.93 -31.54
C THR A 431 -30.29 30.85 -32.90
N ASP A 432 -30.39 29.74 -33.64
CA ASP A 432 -29.84 29.59 -34.99
C ASP A 432 -30.90 29.85 -36.06
N SER A 433 -30.65 30.84 -36.91
CA SER A 433 -31.61 31.29 -37.94
C SER A 433 -31.90 30.24 -39.03
N ALA A 434 -30.95 29.35 -39.35
CA ALA A 434 -31.10 28.33 -40.38
C ALA A 434 -31.95 27.15 -39.87
N LEU A 435 -31.77 26.76 -38.60
CA LEU A 435 -32.53 25.70 -37.95
C LEU A 435 -33.94 26.17 -37.54
N ALA A 436 -34.09 27.42 -37.09
CA ALA A 436 -35.40 28.04 -36.86
C ALA A 436 -36.26 28.10 -38.14
N ALA A 437 -35.64 28.38 -39.30
CA ALA A 437 -36.30 28.35 -40.60
C ALA A 437 -36.68 26.92 -41.07
N TRP A 438 -35.99 25.88 -40.57
CA TRP A 438 -36.34 24.48 -40.81
C TRP A 438 -37.57 24.08 -39.99
N ARG A 439 -37.64 24.51 -38.72
CA ARG A 439 -38.77 24.28 -37.81
C ARG A 439 -40.08 24.88 -38.34
N THR A 440 -40.07 26.12 -38.80
CA THR A 440 -41.26 26.78 -39.39
C THR A 440 -41.76 26.09 -40.65
N ARG A 441 -40.87 25.37 -41.38
CA ARG A 441 -41.20 24.57 -42.56
C ARG A 441 -41.61 23.12 -42.26
N ALA A 442 -41.37 22.61 -41.05
CA ALA A 442 -41.68 21.25 -40.62
C ALA A 442 -43.07 21.09 -39.96
N VAL A 443 -43.74 22.20 -39.59
CA VAL A 443 -45.14 22.20 -39.12
C VAL A 443 -46.07 21.86 -40.32
N PRO A 444 -47.00 20.91 -40.19
CA PRO A 444 -47.60 20.25 -41.35
C PRO A 444 -48.60 21.15 -42.10
N ALA A 445 -48.15 21.75 -43.20
CA ALA A 445 -49.06 22.23 -44.24
C ALA A 445 -49.40 21.08 -45.19
N ASN A 446 -50.34 20.22 -44.77
CA ASN A 446 -51.29 19.41 -45.55
C ASN A 446 -50.94 19.01 -47.02
N GLN A 447 -49.70 18.62 -47.31
CA GLN A 447 -49.28 18.19 -48.64
C GLN A 447 -48.44 16.93 -48.53
N LYS A 448 -48.72 15.99 -49.43
CA LYS A 448 -48.02 14.71 -49.65
C LYS A 448 -46.50 14.94 -49.73
N ALA A 449 -45.85 14.96 -48.57
CA ALA A 449 -44.42 15.19 -48.46
C ALA A 449 -43.71 13.87 -48.73
N LYS A 450 -42.99 13.77 -49.86
CA LYS A 450 -41.84 12.86 -49.97
C LYS A 450 -41.01 13.05 -48.69
N GLN A 451 -40.82 11.98 -47.92
CA GLN A 451 -40.08 11.95 -46.64
C GLN A 451 -38.85 12.87 -46.71
N ARG A 452 -38.95 14.09 -46.18
CA ARG A 452 -37.81 15.00 -46.08
C ARG A 452 -36.98 14.53 -44.89
N LYS A 453 -35.71 14.17 -45.13
CA LYS A 453 -34.80 13.71 -44.08
C LYS A 453 -34.69 14.79 -42.98
N PRO A 454 -34.81 14.43 -41.69
CA PRO A 454 -34.67 15.37 -40.57
C PRO A 454 -33.32 16.10 -40.61
N PRO A 455 -33.19 17.32 -40.05
CA PRO A 455 -31.93 18.06 -40.11
C PRO A 455 -30.84 17.37 -39.31
N ALA A 456 -29.63 17.40 -39.86
CA ALA A 456 -28.43 16.89 -39.21
C ALA A 456 -27.79 18.01 -38.40
N VAL A 457 -27.43 17.71 -37.15
CA VAL A 457 -26.91 18.64 -36.16
C VAL A 457 -25.69 18.03 -35.47
N ALA A 458 -24.76 18.88 -35.08
CA ALA A 458 -23.75 18.57 -34.09
C ALA A 458 -24.16 19.24 -32.77
N VAL A 459 -24.24 18.46 -31.70
CA VAL A 459 -24.61 18.89 -30.36
C VAL A 459 -23.41 18.68 -29.45
N ALA A 460 -22.86 19.75 -28.89
CA ALA A 460 -21.95 19.65 -27.75
C ALA A 460 -22.74 19.90 -26.45
N GLY A 461 -22.64 18.99 -25.49
CA GLY A 461 -23.43 19.06 -24.26
C GLY A 461 -22.86 18.25 -23.12
N VAL A 462 -23.34 18.53 -21.90
CA VAL A 462 -22.93 17.86 -20.66
C VAL A 462 -23.90 16.75 -20.28
N LEU A 463 -23.38 15.74 -19.58
CA LEU A 463 -24.17 14.61 -19.08
C LEU A 463 -25.07 15.02 -17.90
N ALA A 464 -26.29 14.48 -17.86
CA ALA A 464 -27.19 14.59 -16.73
C ALA A 464 -27.81 13.22 -16.44
N ARG A 465 -27.79 12.80 -15.18
CA ARG A 465 -28.38 11.53 -14.72
C ARG A 465 -29.57 11.79 -13.79
N ASP A 466 -30.58 10.93 -13.84
CA ASP A 466 -31.71 10.97 -12.91
C ASP A 466 -31.57 9.95 -11.77
N ASP A 467 -32.45 10.01 -10.78
CA ASP A 467 -32.42 9.11 -9.60
C ASP A 467 -32.55 7.62 -9.95
N GLU A 468 -33.06 7.30 -11.13
CA GLU A 468 -33.16 5.92 -11.63
C GLU A 468 -31.88 5.46 -12.33
N GLY A 469 -30.97 6.37 -12.67
CA GLY A 469 -29.72 6.12 -13.39
C GLY A 469 -29.84 6.25 -14.91
N ARG A 470 -30.82 6.99 -15.43
CA ARG A 470 -30.96 7.25 -16.87
C ARG A 470 -30.12 8.46 -17.27
N THR A 471 -29.38 8.32 -18.37
CA THR A 471 -28.48 9.36 -18.87
C THR A 471 -29.14 10.20 -19.97
N ARG A 472 -29.19 11.52 -19.78
CA ARG A 472 -29.59 12.53 -20.77
C ARG A 472 -28.43 13.44 -21.08
N LEU A 473 -28.50 14.13 -22.21
CA LEU A 473 -27.57 15.21 -22.54
C LEU A 473 -28.24 16.55 -22.36
N ARG A 474 -27.50 17.54 -21.88
CA ARG A 474 -27.91 18.94 -21.85
C ARG A 474 -27.11 19.70 -22.89
N ALA A 475 -27.79 20.20 -23.92
CA ALA A 475 -27.16 20.95 -24.99
C ALA A 475 -26.58 22.28 -24.48
N GLU A 476 -25.29 22.49 -24.73
CA GLU A 476 -24.59 23.76 -24.54
C GLU A 476 -24.46 24.49 -25.88
N GLU A 477 -24.04 23.76 -26.90
CA GLU A 477 -23.85 24.25 -28.26
C GLU A 477 -24.55 23.31 -29.25
N VAL A 478 -25.21 23.90 -30.24
CA VAL A 478 -25.89 23.15 -31.29
C VAL A 478 -25.65 23.87 -32.61
N ARG A 479 -25.12 23.17 -33.60
CA ARG A 479 -24.91 23.70 -34.95
C ARG A 479 -25.47 22.76 -36.01
N PRO A 480 -25.99 23.29 -37.13
CA PRO A 480 -26.37 22.46 -38.27
C PRO A 480 -25.13 21.93 -38.98
N LEU A 481 -25.16 20.67 -39.41
CA LEU A 481 -24.09 20.10 -40.25
C LEU A 481 -24.28 20.53 -41.71
N THR A 482 -23.17 20.92 -42.36
CA THR A 482 -23.15 21.27 -43.79
C THR A 482 -23.37 20.05 -44.68
N LYS A 483 -23.71 20.26 -45.96
CA LYS A 483 -23.87 19.14 -46.91
C LYS A 483 -22.61 18.31 -47.11
N ALA A 484 -21.43 18.92 -46.97
CA ALA A 484 -20.13 18.24 -47.05
C ALA A 484 -19.89 17.40 -45.79
N GLU A 485 -20.08 17.98 -44.60
CA GLU A 485 -19.98 17.25 -43.33
C GLU A 485 -20.99 16.11 -43.24
N VAL A 486 -22.24 16.28 -43.69
CA VAL A 486 -23.24 15.20 -43.72
C VAL A 486 -22.84 14.04 -44.65
N ARG A 487 -22.02 14.28 -45.69
CA ARG A 487 -21.50 13.21 -46.56
C ARG A 487 -20.30 12.47 -45.95
N LEU A 488 -19.54 13.16 -45.09
CA LEU A 488 -18.34 12.64 -44.42
C LEU A 488 -18.65 12.05 -43.04
N SER A 489 -19.73 12.51 -42.40
CA SER A 489 -20.20 12.06 -41.09
C SER A 489 -20.85 10.69 -41.24
N MET A 490 -20.12 9.67 -40.80
CA MET A 490 -20.60 8.29 -40.77
C MET A 490 -21.76 8.10 -39.77
N THR A 491 -22.04 9.08 -38.92
CA THR A 491 -22.82 8.92 -37.67
C THR A 491 -24.27 9.43 -37.75
N ALA A 492 -24.76 9.95 -38.88
CA ALA A 492 -26.09 10.56 -38.99
C ALA A 492 -27.18 9.65 -39.59
N GLY A 493 -27.85 8.83 -38.77
CA GLY A 493 -28.97 7.96 -39.23
C GLY A 493 -30.18 8.74 -39.76
N SER A 494 -30.90 8.21 -40.77
CA SER A 494 -31.78 9.02 -41.64
C SER A 494 -33.26 9.05 -41.25
N SER A 495 -33.73 8.14 -40.39
CA SER A 495 -35.15 8.08 -39.99
C SER A 495 -35.38 7.26 -38.71
N THR A 496 -36.55 7.44 -38.09
CA THR A 496 -37.06 6.59 -36.99
C THR A 496 -37.40 5.15 -37.43
N GLU A 497 -37.46 4.90 -38.75
CA GLU A 497 -37.63 3.56 -39.34
C GLU A 497 -36.27 2.82 -39.45
N GLU A 498 -35.17 3.57 -39.65
CA GLU A 498 -33.80 3.03 -39.69
C GLU A 498 -33.21 2.82 -38.29
N ILE A 499 -33.51 3.70 -37.34
CA ILE A 499 -33.10 3.57 -35.93
C ILE A 499 -34.35 3.50 -35.06
N PRO A 500 -34.80 2.29 -34.70
CA PRO A 500 -35.93 2.13 -33.80
C PRO A 500 -35.74 2.93 -32.52
N VAL A 501 -36.79 3.64 -32.08
CA VAL A 501 -36.84 4.39 -30.81
C VAL A 501 -36.53 3.50 -29.59
N ARG A 502 -36.55 2.17 -29.75
CA ARG A 502 -36.10 1.18 -28.75
C ARG A 502 -34.60 1.22 -28.47
N TYR A 503 -33.77 1.74 -29.38
CA TYR A 503 -32.33 1.94 -29.20
C TYR A 503 -31.99 3.29 -28.56
N ASN A 504 -32.93 3.84 -27.78
CA ASN A 504 -32.71 5.08 -27.05
C ASN A 504 -31.95 4.80 -25.75
N THR A 505 -30.69 5.23 -25.68
CA THR A 505 -29.80 5.04 -24.53
C THR A 505 -30.31 5.77 -23.29
N SER A 506 -30.97 6.92 -23.45
CA SER A 506 -31.60 7.67 -22.36
C SER A 506 -32.83 6.97 -21.74
N ARG A 507 -33.32 5.89 -22.34
CA ARG A 507 -34.40 5.07 -21.75
C ARG A 507 -33.88 3.95 -20.86
N ILE A 508 -32.57 3.68 -20.89
CA ILE A 508 -31.94 2.62 -20.13
C ILE A 508 -31.46 3.20 -18.81
N ALA A 509 -31.98 2.69 -17.71
CA ALA A 509 -31.49 2.97 -16.37
C ALA A 509 -30.25 2.12 -16.09
N HIS A 510 -29.15 2.74 -15.67
CA HIS A 510 -27.92 2.04 -15.31
C HIS A 510 -27.80 1.87 -13.80
N SER A 511 -27.41 0.68 -13.37
CA SER A 511 -27.07 0.38 -11.99
C SER A 511 -25.74 -0.34 -11.93
N TYR A 512 -24.91 0.07 -10.99
CA TYR A 512 -23.59 -0.48 -10.78
C TYR A 512 -23.51 -1.11 -9.40
N GLY A 513 -22.87 -2.26 -9.33
CA GLY A 513 -22.73 -3.05 -8.12
C GLY A 513 -21.46 -3.86 -8.15
N ALA A 514 -21.19 -4.56 -7.05
CA ALA A 514 -19.96 -5.30 -6.89
C ALA A 514 -20.19 -6.61 -6.13
N LEU A 515 -19.70 -7.73 -6.68
CA LEU A 515 -19.73 -9.03 -6.03
C LEU A 515 -18.44 -9.20 -5.23
N LEU A 516 -18.54 -9.08 -3.91
CA LEU A 516 -17.41 -9.29 -3.02
C LEU A 516 -17.17 -10.80 -2.83
N VAL A 517 -16.01 -11.27 -3.28
CA VAL A 517 -15.57 -12.68 -3.24
C VAL A 517 -14.45 -12.85 -2.23
N ARG A 518 -14.56 -13.87 -1.40
CA ARG A 518 -13.56 -14.26 -0.39
C ARG A 518 -13.35 -15.77 -0.47
N GLY A 519 -12.30 -16.20 -1.18
CA GLY A 519 -12.04 -17.62 -1.46
C GLY A 519 -13.20 -18.29 -2.21
N ARG A 520 -13.74 -19.38 -1.65
CA ARG A 520 -14.92 -20.11 -2.16
C ARG A 520 -16.27 -19.41 -1.97
N LYS A 521 -16.32 -18.25 -1.30
CA LYS A 521 -17.56 -17.57 -0.89
C LYS A 521 -17.74 -16.19 -1.51
N CYS A 522 -18.98 -15.71 -1.49
CA CYS A 522 -19.32 -14.34 -1.83
C CYS A 522 -20.26 -13.71 -0.80
N ALA A 523 -20.28 -12.37 -0.72
CA ALA A 523 -21.22 -11.63 0.11
C ALA A 523 -22.51 -11.36 -0.66
N LEU A 524 -23.65 -11.69 -0.07
CA LEU A 524 -24.97 -11.30 -0.56
C LEU A 524 -25.69 -10.46 0.50
N VAL A 525 -26.53 -9.51 0.05
CA VAL A 525 -27.21 -8.55 0.95
C VAL A 525 -28.71 -8.79 1.03
N ARG A 526 -29.31 -8.43 2.16
CA ARG A 526 -30.77 -8.47 2.37
C ARG A 526 -31.39 -7.12 2.05
N ASN A 527 -32.67 -7.09 1.66
CA ASN A 527 -33.39 -5.82 1.56
C ASN A 527 -33.75 -5.29 2.95
N VAL A 528 -33.65 -3.97 3.11
CA VAL A 528 -34.01 -3.28 4.35
C VAL A 528 -35.52 -3.42 4.58
N GLY A 529 -35.91 -4.21 5.58
CA GLY A 529 -37.31 -4.44 5.97
C GLY A 529 -37.82 -5.87 5.77
N ASP A 530 -37.03 -6.75 5.18
CA ASP A 530 -37.43 -8.15 4.96
C ASP A 530 -37.27 -9.02 6.22
N VAL A 531 -38.19 -9.96 6.40
CA VAL A 531 -38.20 -10.92 7.51
C VAL A 531 -37.09 -11.97 7.32
N VAL A 532 -36.53 -12.48 8.42
CA VAL A 532 -35.55 -13.57 8.46
C VAL A 532 -36.00 -14.74 7.56
N GLY A 533 -35.31 -14.93 6.42
CA GLY A 533 -35.63 -15.94 5.40
C GLY A 533 -35.88 -15.40 3.98
N ALA A 534 -35.81 -14.08 3.76
CA ALA A 534 -36.00 -13.47 2.45
C ALA A 534 -34.85 -13.71 1.45
N HIS A 535 -35.17 -13.65 0.16
CA HIS A 535 -34.21 -13.73 -0.94
C HIS A 535 -33.11 -12.67 -0.80
N MET A 536 -31.88 -13.05 -1.13
CA MET A 536 -30.73 -12.15 -1.08
C MET A 536 -30.38 -11.68 -2.49
N ARG A 537 -29.65 -10.57 -2.59
CA ARG A 537 -29.26 -9.98 -3.87
C ARG A 537 -27.79 -9.60 -3.90
N ILE A 538 -27.27 -9.42 -5.11
CA ILE A 538 -25.95 -8.82 -5.31
C ILE A 538 -26.07 -7.31 -5.03
N PRO A 539 -25.20 -6.71 -4.20
CA PRO A 539 -25.31 -5.30 -3.86
C PRO A 539 -25.07 -4.42 -5.11
N SER A 540 -26.04 -3.56 -5.41
CA SER A 540 -26.03 -2.63 -6.54
C SER A 540 -26.87 -1.40 -6.26
N ALA A 541 -26.50 -0.26 -6.86
CA ALA A 541 -27.19 1.02 -6.72
C ALA A 541 -27.40 1.69 -8.10
N PRO A 542 -28.44 2.53 -8.26
CA PRO A 542 -28.62 3.34 -9.47
C PRO A 542 -27.52 4.40 -9.59
N HIS A 543 -27.11 4.67 -10.83
CA HIS A 543 -26.06 5.65 -11.14
C HIS A 543 -26.64 7.07 -11.24
N SER A 544 -26.97 7.67 -10.11
CA SER A 544 -27.73 8.92 -10.09
C SER A 544 -26.90 10.19 -10.28
N SER A 545 -25.57 10.12 -10.13
CA SER A 545 -24.68 11.29 -10.27
C SER A 545 -23.87 11.21 -11.55
N ALA A 546 -23.78 12.33 -12.30
CA ALA A 546 -22.90 12.48 -13.45
C ALA A 546 -21.43 12.67 -13.05
N GLU A 547 -21.17 13.10 -11.82
CA GLU A 547 -19.83 13.34 -11.26
C GLU A 547 -19.21 12.06 -10.68
N GLU A 548 -20.01 11.00 -10.51
CA GLU A 548 -19.56 9.71 -10.00
C GLU A 548 -19.21 8.76 -11.16
N SER A 549 -18.08 8.05 -11.08
CA SER A 549 -17.76 7.01 -12.06
C SER A 549 -18.62 5.75 -11.84
N CYS A 550 -18.72 4.90 -12.87
CA CYS A 550 -19.42 3.62 -12.75
C CYS A 550 -18.79 2.70 -11.67
N MET A 551 -17.47 2.73 -11.52
CA MET A 551 -16.75 1.98 -10.49
C MET A 551 -16.99 2.55 -9.10
N ASP A 552 -16.98 3.88 -8.95
CA ASP A 552 -17.28 4.52 -7.66
C ASP A 552 -18.71 4.22 -7.20
N CYS A 553 -19.67 4.24 -8.14
CA CYS A 553 -21.04 3.83 -7.86
C CYS A 553 -21.13 2.36 -7.40
N ALA A 554 -20.36 1.45 -8.01
CA ALA A 554 -20.29 0.05 -7.60
C ALA A 554 -19.66 -0.14 -6.22
N VAL A 555 -18.56 0.56 -5.94
CA VAL A 555 -17.85 0.55 -4.66
C VAL A 555 -18.75 1.10 -3.56
N ARG A 556 -19.39 2.25 -3.78
CA ARG A 556 -20.37 2.82 -2.85
C ARG A 556 -21.52 1.86 -2.59
N ALA A 557 -22.08 1.25 -3.63
CA ALA A 557 -23.16 0.26 -3.48
C ALA A 557 -22.75 -0.93 -2.61
N LEU A 558 -21.53 -1.44 -2.78
CA LEU A 558 -20.98 -2.52 -1.96
C LEU A 558 -20.72 -2.06 -0.52
N CYS A 559 -20.05 -0.93 -0.32
CA CYS A 559 -19.73 -0.38 1.00
C CYS A 559 -21.00 -0.07 1.82
N ASP A 560 -22.01 0.54 1.19
CA ASP A 560 -23.26 0.89 1.84
C ASP A 560 -24.08 -0.34 2.22
N ALA A 561 -24.06 -1.38 1.39
CA ALA A 561 -24.91 -2.56 1.57
C ALA A 561 -24.28 -3.64 2.46
N CYS A 562 -22.95 -3.79 2.41
CA CYS A 562 -22.20 -4.78 3.19
C CYS A 562 -21.48 -4.17 4.41
N GLU A 563 -21.62 -2.87 4.69
CA GLU A 563 -20.92 -2.17 5.78
C GLU A 563 -19.38 -2.38 5.81
N VAL A 564 -18.79 -2.63 4.65
CA VAL A 564 -17.34 -2.86 4.46
C VAL A 564 -16.63 -1.58 3.99
N SER A 565 -15.41 -1.34 4.46
CA SER A 565 -14.56 -0.26 3.91
C SER A 565 -14.05 -0.63 2.52
N SER A 566 -13.82 0.36 1.65
CA SER A 566 -13.14 0.14 0.37
C SER A 566 -11.75 -0.46 0.51
N ASP A 567 -11.11 -0.28 1.67
CA ASP A 567 -9.76 -0.80 1.96
C ASP A 567 -9.74 -2.30 2.26
N ASN A 568 -10.92 -2.89 2.48
CA ASN A 568 -11.06 -4.31 2.79
C ASN A 568 -11.11 -5.18 1.54
N PHE A 569 -11.08 -4.59 0.34
CA PHE A 569 -11.28 -5.32 -0.90
C PHE A 569 -10.56 -4.66 -2.08
N TYR A 570 -10.13 -5.48 -3.02
CA TYR A 570 -9.44 -5.08 -4.24
C TYR A 570 -10.35 -5.30 -5.44
N LEU A 571 -10.38 -4.34 -6.37
CA LEU A 571 -11.13 -4.41 -7.61
C LEU A 571 -10.16 -4.66 -8.78
N PRO A 572 -10.02 -5.89 -9.29
CA PRO A 572 -9.12 -6.19 -10.39
C PRO A 572 -9.64 -5.62 -11.71
N ASP A 573 -8.80 -4.88 -12.43
CA ASP A 573 -9.10 -4.28 -13.73
C ASP A 573 -9.13 -5.31 -14.88
N TYR A 574 -8.38 -6.39 -14.75
CA TYR A 574 -8.32 -7.50 -15.71
C TYR A 574 -9.53 -8.45 -15.66
N LEU A 575 -10.41 -8.33 -14.66
CA LEU A 575 -11.63 -9.13 -14.58
C LEU A 575 -12.79 -8.38 -15.28
N PRO A 576 -13.35 -8.91 -16.38
CA PRO A 576 -14.45 -8.24 -17.05
C PRO A 576 -15.71 -8.20 -16.16
N PRO A 577 -16.39 -7.04 -16.07
CA PRO A 577 -17.63 -6.93 -15.31
C PRO A 577 -18.75 -7.74 -15.95
N VAL A 578 -19.66 -8.24 -15.13
CA VAL A 578 -20.80 -9.05 -15.56
C VAL A 578 -22.01 -8.14 -15.76
N VAL A 579 -22.71 -8.28 -16.88
CA VAL A 579 -23.86 -7.43 -17.21
C VAL A 579 -25.11 -8.29 -17.35
N TYR A 580 -26.17 -7.93 -16.63
CA TYR A 580 -27.46 -8.60 -16.76
C TYR A 580 -28.63 -7.59 -16.82
N TYR A 581 -29.76 -8.08 -17.33
CA TYR A 581 -30.96 -7.28 -17.57
C TYR A 581 -32.12 -7.87 -16.75
N PRO A 582 -32.51 -7.27 -15.61
CA PRO A 582 -33.62 -7.78 -14.81
C PRO A 582 -34.94 -7.72 -15.60
N ALA A 583 -35.77 -8.76 -15.46
CA ALA A 583 -37.07 -8.81 -16.11
C ALA A 583 -37.98 -7.68 -15.61
N GLN A 584 -38.75 -7.07 -16.51
CA GLN A 584 -39.67 -5.99 -16.16
C GLN A 584 -40.70 -6.47 -15.13
N SER A 585 -40.58 -5.97 -13.90
CA SER A 585 -41.63 -6.11 -12.88
C SER A 585 -42.83 -5.27 -13.30
N ALA A 586 -44.05 -5.75 -13.03
CA ALA A 586 -45.31 -5.18 -13.49
C ALA A 586 -45.63 -3.72 -13.02
N GLY A 587 -44.67 -3.02 -12.40
CA GLY A 587 -44.79 -1.70 -11.79
C GLY A 587 -44.16 -0.53 -12.56
N GLY A 588 -43.88 -0.67 -13.86
CA GLY A 588 -43.57 0.48 -14.72
C GLY A 588 -42.17 1.11 -14.59
N VAL A 589 -41.23 0.47 -13.88
CA VAL A 589 -39.82 0.88 -13.90
C VAL A 589 -39.22 0.48 -15.27
N GLY A 590 -38.56 1.44 -15.94
CA GLY A 590 -38.03 1.28 -17.30
C GLY A 590 -36.98 0.16 -17.46
N LEU A 591 -36.50 -0.04 -18.70
CA LEU A 591 -35.43 -1.00 -18.99
C LEU A 591 -34.20 -0.68 -18.13
N ARG A 592 -33.68 -1.67 -17.40
CA ARG A 592 -32.52 -1.50 -16.52
C ARG A 592 -31.37 -2.39 -16.98
N CYS A 593 -30.17 -1.82 -16.98
CA CYS A 593 -28.90 -2.50 -17.20
C CYS A 593 -28.16 -2.52 -15.87
N VAL A 594 -27.83 -3.72 -15.36
CA VAL A 594 -27.06 -3.87 -14.13
C VAL A 594 -25.68 -4.40 -14.46
N THR A 595 -24.65 -3.68 -14.05
CA THR A 595 -23.24 -4.06 -14.22
C THR A 595 -22.64 -4.39 -12.85
N ILE A 596 -22.16 -5.61 -12.70
CA ILE A 596 -21.56 -6.14 -11.47
C ILE A 596 -20.07 -6.33 -11.69
N TYR A 597 -19.27 -5.62 -10.91
CA TYR A 597 -17.83 -5.83 -10.85
C TYR A 597 -17.48 -6.97 -9.89
N THR A 598 -16.48 -7.77 -10.21
CA THR A 598 -15.98 -8.80 -9.28
C THR A 598 -14.91 -8.18 -8.40
N VAL A 599 -15.10 -8.26 -7.08
CA VAL A 599 -14.20 -7.66 -6.09
C VAL A 599 -13.63 -8.77 -5.21
N LEU A 600 -12.35 -8.73 -4.88
CA LEU A 600 -11.67 -9.71 -4.05
C LEU A 600 -11.45 -9.15 -2.63
N ALA A 601 -11.92 -9.85 -1.60
CA ALA A 601 -11.71 -9.44 -0.22
C ALA A 601 -10.24 -9.58 0.20
N ILE A 602 -9.67 -8.51 0.74
CA ILE A 602 -8.31 -8.45 1.32
C ILE A 602 -8.38 -8.66 2.85
N SER A 603 -9.43 -8.13 3.50
CA SER A 603 -9.59 -8.18 4.96
C SER A 603 -11.05 -8.38 5.41
N PRO A 604 -11.35 -9.31 6.34
CA PRO A 604 -10.44 -10.28 6.92
C PRO A 604 -10.02 -11.34 5.88
N PRO A 605 -8.80 -11.90 5.98
CA PRO A 605 -8.35 -12.93 5.05
C PRO A 605 -9.29 -14.13 5.08
N PRO A 606 -9.48 -14.82 3.94
CA PRO A 606 -10.37 -15.97 3.85
C PRO A 606 -10.00 -17.04 4.88
N SER A 607 -10.97 -17.41 5.72
CA SER A 607 -10.86 -18.44 6.75
C SER A 607 -10.92 -19.80 6.05
N GLY A 608 -9.76 -20.38 5.69
CA GLY A 608 -9.62 -21.56 4.82
C GLY A 608 -10.53 -22.76 5.09
N ALA A 609 -10.42 -23.80 4.24
CA ALA A 609 -11.41 -24.89 4.05
C ALA A 609 -12.14 -25.47 5.30
N ALA A 610 -11.52 -25.47 6.49
CA ALA A 610 -12.11 -25.97 7.73
C ALA A 610 -13.24 -25.08 8.30
N ARG A 611 -13.30 -23.78 7.98
CA ARG A 611 -14.34 -22.85 8.42
C ARG A 611 -15.40 -22.54 7.36
N ASP A 612 -15.17 -22.93 6.11
CA ASP A 612 -16.12 -22.77 5.02
C ASP A 612 -17.48 -23.40 5.34
N ALA A 613 -17.50 -24.53 6.05
CA ALA A 613 -18.74 -25.22 6.46
C ALA A 613 -19.45 -24.57 7.67
N VAL A 614 -18.75 -23.79 8.50
CA VAL A 614 -19.28 -23.19 9.75
C VAL A 614 -19.84 -21.79 9.49
N GLU A 615 -19.19 -21.00 8.63
CA GLU A 615 -19.63 -19.66 8.23
C GLU A 615 -20.72 -19.68 7.13
N ASP A 616 -21.26 -20.84 6.78
CA ASP A 616 -22.44 -20.97 5.90
C ASP A 616 -23.76 -21.00 6.71
N ALA A 617 -23.73 -20.65 8.00
CA ALA A 617 -24.93 -20.43 8.81
C ALA A 617 -25.47 -19.01 8.59
N PRO A 618 -26.79 -18.80 8.39
CA PRO A 618 -27.35 -17.46 8.24
C PRO A 618 -27.22 -16.67 9.55
N GLU A 619 -26.73 -15.43 9.46
CA GLU A 619 -26.63 -14.52 10.61
C GLU A 619 -27.73 -13.46 10.50
N PRO A 620 -28.93 -13.69 11.08
CA PRO A 620 -30.10 -12.82 10.86
C PRO A 620 -29.96 -11.40 11.41
N GLY A 621 -28.91 -11.11 12.19
CA GLY A 621 -28.62 -9.79 12.74
C GLY A 621 -27.78 -8.88 11.84
N GLU A 622 -27.15 -9.41 10.78
CA GLU A 622 -26.25 -8.67 9.91
C GLU A 622 -26.91 -8.28 8.57
N PRO A 623 -26.50 -7.17 7.92
CA PRO A 623 -27.09 -6.73 6.66
C PRO A 623 -26.72 -7.61 5.45
N TYR A 624 -25.70 -8.46 5.59
CA TYR A 624 -25.20 -9.37 4.56
C TYR A 624 -24.77 -10.72 5.16
N ASP A 625 -24.66 -11.76 4.33
CA ASP A 625 -24.11 -13.07 4.71
C ASP A 625 -22.99 -13.46 3.75
N TRP A 626 -22.00 -14.19 4.26
CA TRP A 626 -21.02 -14.92 3.44
C TRP A 626 -21.58 -16.28 3.03
N VAL A 627 -21.68 -16.52 1.73
CA VAL A 627 -22.33 -17.73 1.20
C VAL A 627 -21.45 -18.44 0.18
N SER A 628 -21.44 -19.77 0.23
CA SER A 628 -20.84 -20.60 -0.82
C SER A 628 -21.55 -20.43 -2.17
N PHE A 629 -20.85 -20.68 -3.27
CA PHE A 629 -21.38 -20.51 -4.64
C PHE A 629 -22.73 -21.23 -4.87
N HIS A 630 -22.84 -22.50 -4.48
CA HIS A 630 -24.08 -23.27 -4.63
C HIS A 630 -25.23 -22.68 -3.80
N ARG A 631 -24.94 -22.20 -2.60
CA ARG A 631 -25.93 -21.54 -1.74
C ARG A 631 -26.33 -20.18 -2.28
N ALA A 632 -25.39 -19.41 -2.83
CA ALA A 632 -25.66 -18.13 -3.48
C ALA A 632 -26.67 -18.31 -4.63
N LEU A 633 -26.51 -19.34 -5.46
CA LEU A 633 -27.45 -19.64 -6.55
C LEU A 633 -28.88 -19.94 -6.05
N VAL A 634 -29.03 -20.48 -4.84
CA VAL A 634 -30.33 -20.77 -4.22
C VAL A 634 -30.95 -19.53 -3.57
N LEU A 635 -30.13 -18.69 -2.91
CA LEU A 635 -30.59 -17.52 -2.16
C LEU A 635 -31.00 -16.35 -3.04
N VAL A 636 -30.37 -16.23 -4.22
CA VAL A 636 -30.67 -15.20 -5.20
C VAL A 636 -32.05 -15.42 -5.83
N GLU A 637 -32.84 -14.36 -5.95
CA GLU A 637 -34.23 -14.40 -6.41
C GLU A 637 -34.34 -14.68 -7.92
N THR A 638 -33.61 -13.90 -8.73
CA THR A 638 -33.82 -13.85 -10.18
C THR A 638 -32.86 -14.77 -10.94
N GLU A 639 -33.32 -15.35 -12.07
CA GLU A 639 -32.42 -16.15 -12.92
C GLU A 639 -31.31 -15.30 -13.56
N ALA A 640 -31.57 -14.01 -13.78
CA ALA A 640 -30.58 -13.08 -14.32
C ALA A 640 -29.39 -12.90 -13.37
N GLU A 641 -29.63 -12.79 -12.06
CA GLU A 641 -28.56 -12.73 -11.06
C GLU A 641 -27.87 -14.10 -10.87
N ARG A 642 -28.58 -15.22 -11.03
CA ARG A 642 -27.95 -16.56 -11.02
C ARG A 642 -26.98 -16.75 -12.19
N GLU A 643 -27.38 -16.33 -13.40
CA GLU A 643 -26.49 -16.26 -14.56
C GLU A 643 -25.29 -15.35 -14.27
N ALA A 644 -25.52 -14.20 -13.64
CA ALA A 644 -24.43 -13.29 -13.30
C ALA A 644 -23.39 -13.90 -12.35
N LEU A 645 -23.83 -14.66 -11.34
CA LEU A 645 -22.93 -15.41 -10.45
C LEU A 645 -22.12 -16.47 -11.21
N ARG A 646 -22.75 -17.21 -12.13
CA ARG A 646 -22.07 -18.22 -12.97
C ARG A 646 -21.03 -17.59 -13.88
N GLU A 647 -21.33 -16.42 -14.44
CA GLU A 647 -20.40 -15.70 -15.31
C GLU A 647 -19.20 -15.14 -14.54
N ALA A 648 -19.43 -14.55 -13.36
CA ALA A 648 -18.36 -14.11 -12.46
C ALA A 648 -17.43 -15.28 -12.05
N GLN A 649 -18.00 -16.45 -11.74
CA GLN A 649 -17.24 -17.67 -11.45
C GLN A 649 -16.35 -18.09 -12.64
N ARG A 650 -16.89 -18.07 -13.87
CA ARG A 650 -16.11 -18.40 -15.08
C ARG A 650 -14.98 -17.41 -15.35
N HIS A 651 -15.20 -16.11 -15.09
CA HIS A 651 -14.17 -15.09 -15.23
C HIS A 651 -13.01 -15.34 -14.26
N LEU A 652 -13.30 -15.61 -12.99
CA LEU A 652 -12.30 -15.96 -11.98
C LEU A 652 -11.55 -17.25 -12.33
N GLU A 653 -12.25 -18.27 -12.83
CA GLU A 653 -11.62 -19.53 -13.25
C GLU A 653 -10.67 -19.36 -14.45
N ARG A 654 -11.04 -18.52 -15.43
CA ARG A 654 -10.17 -18.20 -16.57
C ARG A 654 -8.95 -17.38 -16.13
N ALA A 655 -9.14 -16.38 -15.28
CA ALA A 655 -8.05 -15.59 -14.73
C ALA A 655 -7.07 -16.46 -13.94
N HIS A 656 -7.58 -17.43 -13.17
CA HIS A 656 -6.75 -18.39 -12.45
C HIS A 656 -5.95 -19.30 -13.38
N LYS A 657 -6.60 -19.88 -14.40
CA LYS A 657 -5.92 -20.71 -15.41
C LYS A 657 -4.84 -19.96 -16.20
N ALA A 658 -4.99 -18.64 -16.35
CA ALA A 658 -4.02 -17.77 -17.01
C ALA A 658 -2.91 -17.24 -16.08
N GLY A 659 -2.95 -17.55 -14.78
CA GLY A 659 -1.99 -17.04 -13.79
C GLY A 659 -2.21 -15.58 -13.37
N LEU A 660 -3.29 -14.93 -13.81
CA LEU A 660 -3.63 -13.55 -13.43
C LEU A 660 -4.25 -13.46 -12.03
N TYR A 661 -4.84 -14.55 -11.54
CA TYR A 661 -5.44 -14.64 -10.21
C TYR A 661 -5.02 -15.91 -9.49
N THR A 662 -4.37 -15.78 -8.34
CA THR A 662 -4.03 -16.92 -7.47
C THR A 662 -4.83 -16.84 -6.19
N PRO A 663 -5.75 -17.80 -5.92
CA PRO A 663 -6.51 -17.78 -4.68
C PRO A 663 -5.58 -17.97 -3.48
N VAL A 664 -5.90 -17.30 -2.37
CA VAL A 664 -5.16 -17.43 -1.11
C VAL A 664 -5.06 -18.91 -0.71
N LYS A 665 -3.84 -19.35 -0.38
CA LYS A 665 -3.53 -20.77 -0.10
C LYS A 665 -4.51 -21.35 0.93
N GLY A 666 -5.17 -22.46 0.56
CA GLY A 666 -6.15 -23.16 1.42
C GLY A 666 -7.61 -22.67 1.33
N CYS A 667 -7.87 -21.60 0.57
CA CYS A 667 -9.20 -20.96 0.50
C CYS A 667 -9.99 -21.33 -0.75
N GLY A 668 -9.32 -21.94 -1.74
CA GLY A 668 -9.92 -22.41 -3.00
C GLY A 668 -10.45 -21.29 -3.90
N LEU A 669 -10.89 -21.68 -5.09
CA LEU A 669 -11.51 -20.78 -6.05
C LEU A 669 -13.02 -20.66 -5.79
N PHE A 670 -13.60 -19.48 -6.01
CA PHE A 670 -15.05 -19.31 -6.01
C PHE A 670 -15.72 -20.30 -6.98
N GLY A 671 -16.62 -21.14 -6.47
CA GLY A 671 -17.26 -22.22 -7.24
C GLY A 671 -16.64 -23.62 -7.09
N GLU A 672 -15.49 -23.78 -6.42
CA GLU A 672 -14.95 -25.11 -6.10
C GLU A 672 -15.67 -25.78 -4.93
N ASP A 673 -15.96 -27.06 -5.08
CA ASP A 673 -16.49 -27.88 -3.98
C ASP A 673 -15.44 -28.11 -2.89
N VAL A 674 -15.85 -28.00 -1.63
CA VAL A 674 -15.01 -28.37 -0.48
C VAL A 674 -14.89 -29.90 -0.46
N LYS A 675 -13.75 -30.45 -0.88
CA LYS A 675 -13.47 -31.88 -0.73
C LYS A 675 -13.40 -32.20 0.77
N PRO A 676 -14.31 -33.03 1.33
CA PRO A 676 -14.25 -33.36 2.75
C PRO A 676 -12.95 -34.13 3.05
N PRO A 677 -12.33 -33.91 4.22
CA PRO A 677 -11.18 -34.69 4.63
C PRO A 677 -11.65 -36.10 5.01
N GLY A 678 -11.59 -37.03 4.06
CA GLY A 678 -11.77 -38.46 4.34
C GLY A 678 -11.99 -39.32 3.10
N GLY A 679 -11.12 -40.33 2.92
CA GLY A 679 -11.42 -41.50 2.10
C GLY A 679 -10.34 -41.85 1.08
N ALA A 680 -9.49 -42.82 1.43
CA ALA A 680 -8.45 -43.38 0.58
C ALA A 680 -9.01 -44.07 -0.70
N ALA A 681 -8.31 -43.87 -1.82
CA ALA A 681 -8.04 -44.78 -2.96
C ALA A 681 -7.56 -43.93 -4.17
N ALA A 682 -6.54 -44.25 -4.98
CA ALA A 682 -5.60 -45.36 -5.06
C ALA A 682 -4.48 -45.01 -6.07
N GLY A 683 -3.28 -45.59 -5.87
CA GLY A 683 -2.17 -45.67 -6.85
C GLY A 683 -1.13 -44.54 -6.71
N ALA A 684 0.15 -44.73 -6.40
CA ALA A 684 1.00 -45.92 -6.46
C ALA A 684 2.12 -45.84 -5.39
N ALA A 685 2.64 -47.00 -5.02
CA ALA A 685 3.48 -47.27 -3.86
C ALA A 685 4.96 -46.91 -4.03
N VAL A 686 5.60 -46.44 -2.94
CA VAL A 686 6.94 -46.86 -2.50
C VAL A 686 6.97 -46.88 -0.96
N THR A 687 7.83 -47.71 -0.39
CA THR A 687 7.69 -48.59 0.77
C THR A 687 7.95 -48.01 2.17
N LYS A 688 7.18 -48.53 3.14
CA LYS A 688 7.31 -48.40 4.60
C LYS A 688 8.67 -48.85 5.14
N GLY A 689 9.29 -48.00 5.96
CA GLY A 689 10.09 -48.37 7.12
C GLY A 689 9.27 -48.15 8.39
N THR A 690 9.03 -49.23 9.13
CA THR A 690 8.21 -49.35 10.34
C THR A 690 8.78 -48.61 11.56
N LEU A 691 8.00 -47.72 12.16
CA LEU A 691 7.94 -47.49 13.62
C LEU A 691 6.49 -47.13 13.99
N THR A 692 5.75 -48.12 14.47
CA THR A 692 4.40 -47.98 15.03
C THR A 692 4.51 -47.67 16.51
N ASP A 693 4.18 -46.44 16.89
CA ASP A 693 3.44 -46.03 18.11
C ASP A 693 3.71 -44.55 18.40
N ILE A 694 3.04 -43.65 17.66
CA ILE A 694 2.99 -42.21 18.01
C ILE A 694 1.52 -41.76 17.94
N PRO A 695 0.93 -41.21 19.03
CA PRO A 695 -0.40 -40.61 19.00
C PRO A 695 -0.43 -39.40 18.06
N SER A 696 -1.57 -39.11 17.44
CA SER A 696 -1.73 -38.06 16.43
C SER A 696 -1.15 -36.69 16.84
N LEU A 697 -0.04 -36.29 16.21
CA LEU A 697 0.70 -35.02 16.39
C LEU A 697 -0.09 -33.74 16.02
N ALA A 698 -1.30 -33.86 15.47
CA ALA A 698 -2.14 -32.70 15.14
C ALA A 698 -2.53 -31.82 16.35
N ALA A 699 -2.42 -32.35 17.57
CA ALA A 699 -2.73 -31.64 18.81
C ALA A 699 -1.59 -30.74 19.34
N GLN A 700 -0.39 -30.77 18.74
CA GLN A 700 0.79 -30.02 19.22
C GLN A 700 1.17 -28.80 18.37
N ARG A 701 0.43 -28.48 17.30
CA ARG A 701 0.70 -27.31 16.41
C ARG A 701 0.53 -25.92 17.07
N GLY A 702 0.18 -25.89 18.36
CA GLY A 702 0.04 -24.68 19.18
C GLY A 702 1.20 -24.42 20.16
N THR A 703 2.21 -25.29 20.26
CA THR A 703 3.31 -25.12 21.23
C THR A 703 4.44 -24.25 20.68
N THR A 704 5.11 -23.50 21.56
CA THR A 704 6.31 -22.70 21.24
C THR A 704 7.45 -23.61 20.78
N LEU A 705 8.19 -23.21 19.75
CA LEU A 705 9.41 -23.90 19.29
C LEU A 705 10.68 -23.41 20.00
N SER A 706 10.51 -22.72 21.13
CA SER A 706 11.61 -22.23 21.97
C SER A 706 12.58 -23.36 22.34
N GLY A 707 13.86 -23.15 22.06
CA GLY A 707 14.93 -24.13 22.29
C GLY A 707 15.25 -25.03 21.09
N VAL A 708 14.51 -24.91 19.98
CA VAL A 708 14.85 -25.49 18.68
C VAL A 708 15.64 -24.47 17.86
N ALA A 709 16.75 -24.92 17.29
CA ALA A 709 17.59 -24.17 16.37
C ALA A 709 17.46 -24.74 14.94
N PHE A 710 16.93 -23.94 14.02
CA PHE A 710 16.89 -24.25 12.61
C PHE A 710 18.23 -23.89 11.96
N TYR A 711 18.88 -24.86 11.32
CA TYR A 711 20.01 -24.62 10.44
C TYR A 711 19.53 -24.77 9.00
N VAL A 712 19.42 -23.64 8.32
CA VAL A 712 19.09 -23.59 6.90
C VAL A 712 20.38 -23.76 6.13
N ILE A 713 20.44 -24.78 5.29
CA ILE A 713 21.62 -25.16 4.54
C ILE A 713 21.28 -25.01 3.06
N VAL A 714 21.81 -23.94 2.47
CA VAL A 714 21.66 -23.66 1.05
C VAL A 714 22.78 -24.35 0.30
N CYS A 715 22.41 -25.15 -0.70
CA CYS A 715 23.34 -25.93 -1.51
C CYS A 715 23.18 -25.55 -2.98
N PRO A 716 23.81 -24.45 -3.43
CA PRO A 716 23.80 -24.07 -4.84
C PRO A 716 24.31 -25.23 -5.69
N GLY A 717 23.57 -25.64 -6.72
CA GLY A 717 23.92 -26.79 -7.57
C GLY A 717 23.35 -28.15 -7.18
N GLY A 718 22.41 -28.24 -6.22
CA GLY A 718 21.53 -29.42 -6.06
C GLY A 718 22.13 -30.65 -5.36
N VAL A 719 23.22 -30.46 -4.62
CA VAL A 719 24.01 -31.51 -3.93
C VAL A 719 23.54 -31.82 -2.50
N SER A 720 22.35 -31.37 -2.10
CA SER A 720 21.82 -31.50 -0.73
C SER A 720 21.76 -32.95 -0.24
N ALA A 721 21.47 -33.90 -1.13
CA ALA A 721 21.39 -35.33 -0.83
C ALA A 721 22.75 -35.93 -0.40
N GLU A 722 23.86 -35.44 -0.94
CA GLU A 722 25.21 -35.93 -0.62
C GLU A 722 25.72 -35.37 0.71
N LEU A 723 25.30 -34.17 1.09
CA LEU A 723 25.71 -33.49 2.31
C LEU A 723 24.88 -33.92 3.54
N THR A 724 23.64 -34.38 3.33
CA THR A 724 22.72 -34.77 4.40
C THR A 724 23.33 -35.78 5.40
N PRO A 725 24.00 -36.88 4.98
CA PRO A 725 24.58 -37.85 5.92
C PRO A 725 25.72 -37.25 6.77
N LEU A 726 26.54 -36.39 6.18
CA LEU A 726 27.65 -35.74 6.88
C LEU A 726 27.14 -34.78 7.95
N LEU A 727 26.15 -33.96 7.62
CA LEU A 727 25.59 -32.92 8.49
C LEU A 727 24.76 -33.51 9.64
N THR A 728 23.95 -34.54 9.36
CA THR A 728 23.18 -35.26 10.38
C THR A 728 24.10 -35.96 11.38
N GLN A 729 25.21 -36.56 10.91
CA GLN A 729 26.23 -37.15 11.77
C GLN A 729 26.94 -36.10 12.65
N ALA A 730 27.34 -34.97 12.07
CA ALA A 730 28.08 -33.93 12.76
C ALA A 730 27.25 -33.24 13.86
N LEU A 731 26.00 -32.91 13.56
CA LEU A 731 25.09 -32.20 14.46
C LEU A 731 24.32 -33.10 15.41
N ARG A 732 24.47 -34.42 15.25
CA ARG A 732 23.75 -35.45 16.01
C ARG A 732 22.24 -35.19 15.99
N THR A 733 21.72 -34.90 14.79
CA THR A 733 20.30 -34.71 14.54
C THR A 733 19.85 -35.68 13.46
N SER A 734 18.72 -36.33 13.70
CA SER A 734 18.01 -37.15 12.72
C SER A 734 16.89 -36.38 12.01
N CYS A 735 16.62 -35.13 12.43
CA CYS A 735 15.55 -34.29 11.93
C CYS A 735 16.05 -33.38 10.80
N SER A 736 15.83 -33.81 9.56
CA SER A 736 16.10 -33.01 8.36
C SER A 736 14.91 -32.96 7.41
N LEU A 737 14.80 -31.84 6.69
CA LEU A 737 13.76 -31.61 5.69
C LEU A 737 14.37 -30.96 4.45
N ALA A 738 14.17 -31.58 3.29
CA ALA A 738 14.43 -30.94 2.00
C ALA A 738 13.30 -29.94 1.71
N CYS A 739 13.68 -28.70 1.42
CA CYS A 739 12.79 -27.59 1.19
C CYS A 739 12.86 -27.15 -0.28
N ASP A 740 11.68 -27.03 -0.90
CA ASP A 740 11.47 -26.45 -2.23
C ASP A 740 10.47 -25.28 -2.14
N GLU A 741 10.17 -24.62 -3.26
CA GLU A 741 9.18 -23.53 -3.33
C GLU A 741 7.76 -23.95 -2.85
N GLY A 742 7.47 -25.25 -2.87
CA GLY A 742 6.19 -25.82 -2.43
C GLY A 742 6.12 -26.10 -0.93
N THR A 743 7.25 -26.11 -0.23
CA THR A 743 7.33 -26.45 1.20
C THR A 743 6.44 -25.54 2.02
N ALA A 744 5.48 -26.14 2.72
CA ALA A 744 4.63 -25.41 3.64
C ALA A 744 5.34 -25.21 4.98
N THR A 745 5.12 -24.05 5.62
CA THR A 745 5.59 -23.80 6.99
C THR A 745 5.13 -24.86 7.97
N SER A 746 3.96 -25.48 7.73
CA SER A 746 3.46 -26.59 8.55
C SER A 746 4.35 -27.83 8.49
N SER A 747 5.00 -28.11 7.36
CA SER A 747 5.93 -29.24 7.24
C SER A 747 7.21 -28.98 8.06
N ILE A 748 7.65 -27.73 8.10
CA ILE A 748 8.79 -27.28 8.93
C ILE A 748 8.43 -27.33 10.43
N GLU A 749 7.20 -26.97 10.79
CA GLU A 749 6.69 -27.12 12.16
C GLU A 749 6.56 -28.60 12.57
N ASP A 750 6.09 -29.46 11.67
CA ASP A 750 5.91 -30.89 11.94
C ASP A 750 7.29 -31.58 12.20
N ILE A 751 8.33 -31.28 11.40
CA ILE A 751 9.69 -31.81 11.65
C ILE A 751 10.34 -31.21 12.91
N ALA A 752 10.03 -29.96 13.26
CA ALA A 752 10.49 -29.35 14.50
C ALA A 752 9.82 -29.94 15.74
N ALA A 753 8.54 -30.29 15.66
CA ALA A 753 7.84 -31.00 16.71
C ALA A 753 8.41 -32.42 16.89
N GLU A 754 8.80 -33.09 15.80
CA GLU A 754 9.51 -34.37 15.85
C GLU A 754 10.87 -34.23 16.55
N ALA A 755 11.65 -33.20 16.23
CA ALA A 755 12.92 -32.92 16.91
C ALA A 755 12.75 -32.69 18.41
N GLN A 756 11.74 -31.91 18.81
CA GLN A 756 11.41 -31.71 20.23
C GLN A 756 11.02 -33.02 20.92
N HIS A 757 10.27 -33.89 20.22
CA HIS A 757 9.88 -35.20 20.76
C HIS A 757 11.09 -36.12 20.98
N LEU A 758 12.06 -36.08 20.07
CA LEU A 758 13.31 -36.83 20.15
C LEU A 758 14.33 -36.20 21.11
N GLY A 759 14.04 -35.02 21.66
CA GLY A 759 14.96 -34.27 22.53
C GLY A 759 16.15 -33.66 21.76
N GLU A 760 16.05 -33.57 20.44
CA GLU A 760 17.01 -32.92 19.58
C GLU A 760 16.81 -31.40 19.63
N ARG A 761 17.91 -30.65 19.54
CA ARG A 761 17.88 -29.18 19.56
C ARG A 761 18.04 -28.55 18.19
N HIS A 762 18.40 -29.32 17.18
CA HIS A 762 18.72 -28.82 15.85
C HIS A 762 17.76 -29.45 14.84
N VAL A 763 17.34 -28.66 13.87
CA VAL A 763 16.57 -29.11 12.70
C VAL A 763 17.30 -28.62 11.46
N LEU A 764 17.56 -29.52 10.52
CA LEU A 764 18.23 -29.19 9.26
C LEU A 764 17.21 -28.93 8.15
N LEU A 765 17.24 -27.74 7.56
CA LEU A 765 16.42 -27.37 6.41
C LEU A 765 17.32 -27.23 5.18
N PHE A 766 17.19 -28.11 4.20
CA PHE A 766 18.02 -28.11 3.00
C PHE A 766 17.32 -27.40 1.86
N LEU A 767 17.87 -26.29 1.38
CA LEU A 767 17.35 -25.60 0.20
C LEU A 767 18.02 -26.12 -1.06
N GLY A 768 17.20 -26.43 -2.07
CA GLY A 768 17.64 -26.88 -3.39
C GLY A 768 18.35 -25.79 -4.19
N GLY A 769 19.03 -26.18 -5.27
CA GLY A 769 19.79 -25.25 -6.11
C GLY A 769 18.94 -24.23 -6.88
N ASP A 770 17.66 -24.54 -7.09
CA ASP A 770 16.72 -23.67 -7.83
C ASP A 770 15.79 -22.89 -6.89
N SER A 771 15.96 -23.02 -5.56
CA SER A 771 15.09 -22.39 -4.58
C SER A 771 15.64 -21.04 -4.15
N ASP A 772 14.81 -20.00 -4.24
CA ASP A 772 15.15 -18.66 -3.77
C ASP A 772 15.26 -18.64 -2.23
N ALA A 773 16.50 -18.52 -1.75
CA ALA A 773 16.81 -18.49 -0.33
C ALA A 773 16.28 -17.23 0.37
N GLU A 774 16.22 -16.10 -0.34
CA GLU A 774 15.71 -14.83 0.22
C GLU A 774 14.21 -14.96 0.47
N ALA A 775 13.46 -15.38 -0.56
CA ALA A 775 12.02 -15.64 -0.45
C ALA A 775 11.69 -16.69 0.63
N PHE A 776 12.50 -17.74 0.76
CA PHE A 776 12.33 -18.73 1.82
C PHE A 776 12.52 -18.13 3.22
N CYS A 777 13.56 -17.31 3.42
CA CYS A 777 13.84 -16.67 4.69
C CYS A 777 12.70 -15.72 5.10
N GLU A 778 12.22 -14.90 4.16
CA GLU A 778 11.10 -13.99 4.40
C GLU A 778 9.79 -14.74 4.72
N THR A 779 9.51 -15.81 3.97
CA THR A 779 8.24 -16.54 4.09
C THR A 779 8.18 -17.42 5.34
N HIS A 780 9.28 -18.13 5.65
CA HIS A 780 9.28 -19.18 6.66
C HIS A 780 10.09 -18.83 7.90
N LEU A 781 11.31 -18.31 7.73
CA LEU A 781 12.21 -18.10 8.88
C LEU A 781 11.74 -16.96 9.76
N LEU A 782 11.31 -15.82 9.20
CA LEU A 782 10.74 -14.72 9.98
C LEU A 782 9.56 -15.19 10.83
N TYR A 783 8.66 -15.99 10.26
CA TYR A 783 7.55 -16.56 11.01
C TYR A 783 8.03 -17.50 12.14
N LEU A 784 9.02 -18.37 11.88
CA LEU A 784 9.52 -19.33 12.88
C LEU A 784 10.29 -18.65 14.01
N THR A 785 11.07 -17.61 13.72
CA THR A 785 11.82 -16.85 14.72
C THR A 785 10.92 -15.89 15.49
N GLU A 786 10.11 -15.09 14.81
CA GLU A 786 9.27 -14.05 15.43
C GLU A 786 8.00 -14.62 16.06
N LYS A 787 7.28 -15.52 15.38
CA LYS A 787 5.98 -16.04 15.84
C LYS A 787 6.08 -17.33 16.63
N ARG A 788 7.14 -18.15 16.43
CA ARG A 788 7.32 -19.43 17.13
C ARG A 788 8.49 -19.45 18.12
N HIS A 789 9.26 -18.37 18.23
CA HIS A 789 10.40 -18.21 19.14
C HIS A 789 11.52 -19.24 18.96
N ALA A 790 11.70 -19.77 17.75
CA ALA A 790 12.86 -20.58 17.42
C ALA A 790 14.08 -19.70 17.11
N THR A 791 15.27 -20.27 17.16
CA THR A 791 16.48 -19.61 16.62
C THR A 791 16.76 -20.16 15.23
N ALA A 792 17.20 -19.32 14.29
CA ALA A 792 17.60 -19.75 12.96
C ALA A 792 19.01 -19.29 12.64
N GLN A 793 19.76 -20.10 11.90
CA GLN A 793 21.02 -19.73 11.27
C GLN A 793 21.02 -20.23 9.82
N VAL A 794 21.47 -19.37 8.90
CA VAL A 794 21.52 -19.66 7.47
C VAL A 794 22.97 -19.86 7.05
N PHE A 795 23.25 -21.02 6.48
CA PHE A 795 24.56 -21.44 6.01
C PHE A 795 24.51 -21.71 4.51
N THR A 796 25.41 -21.12 3.76
CA THR A 796 25.63 -21.47 2.35
C THR A 796 26.83 -22.39 2.21
N MET A 797 26.63 -23.56 1.59
CA MET A 797 27.69 -24.52 1.32
C MET A 797 28.32 -24.23 -0.05
N LEU A 798 29.58 -23.81 -0.08
CA LEU A 798 30.32 -23.64 -1.33
C LEU A 798 31.14 -24.90 -1.62
N LEU A 799 30.70 -25.67 -2.61
CA LEU A 799 31.45 -26.82 -3.09
C LEU A 799 32.42 -26.43 -4.23
N PRO A 800 33.60 -27.07 -4.32
CA PRO A 800 34.61 -26.76 -5.32
C PRO A 800 34.08 -26.81 -6.76
N GLN A 801 33.30 -27.84 -7.08
CA GLN A 801 32.72 -28.02 -8.41
C GLN A 801 31.73 -26.90 -8.79
N VAL A 802 31.02 -26.33 -7.81
CA VAL A 802 30.07 -25.23 -8.05
C VAL A 802 30.87 -23.96 -8.34
N ALA A 803 31.84 -23.64 -7.49
CA ALA A 803 32.72 -22.49 -7.68
C ALA A 803 33.44 -22.55 -9.03
N LEU A 804 34.00 -23.71 -9.39
CA LEU A 804 34.68 -23.91 -10.67
C LEU A 804 33.73 -23.75 -11.85
N SER A 805 32.50 -24.27 -11.77
CA SER A 805 31.51 -24.10 -12.84
C SER A 805 31.11 -22.63 -13.07
N ILE A 806 31.08 -21.82 -12.01
CA ILE A 806 30.78 -20.36 -12.09
C ILE A 806 31.88 -19.61 -12.83
N VAL A 807 33.15 -20.01 -12.63
CA VAL A 807 34.31 -19.33 -13.22
C VAL A 807 34.82 -20.00 -14.51
N GLU A 808 34.15 -21.06 -14.97
CA GLU A 808 34.53 -21.78 -16.19
C GLU A 808 34.15 -20.94 -17.43
N LEU A 809 35.17 -20.64 -18.24
CA LEU A 809 35.06 -19.80 -19.43
C LEU A 809 34.93 -20.61 -20.74
N SER A 810 35.05 -21.94 -20.68
CA SER A 810 35.10 -22.83 -21.85
C SER A 810 33.81 -23.65 -22.10
N GLY A 811 33.01 -23.20 -23.07
CA GLY A 811 32.59 -23.99 -24.25
C GLY A 811 31.58 -25.15 -24.19
N GLU A 812 31.16 -25.72 -23.06
CA GLU A 812 30.18 -26.84 -23.07
C GLU A 812 28.97 -26.71 -22.14
N ALA A 813 29.02 -25.89 -21.10
CA ALA A 813 27.86 -25.58 -20.26
C ALA A 813 26.96 -24.53 -20.95
N LEU A 814 25.64 -24.74 -20.94
CA LEU A 814 24.68 -23.71 -21.37
C LEU A 814 24.91 -22.47 -20.48
N ALA A 815 25.14 -21.30 -21.09
CA ALA A 815 25.43 -20.06 -20.35
C ALA A 815 24.38 -19.79 -19.25
N SER A 816 23.11 -20.09 -19.55
CA SER A 816 21.98 -20.03 -18.63
C SER A 816 22.14 -20.89 -17.36
N ASP A 817 22.79 -22.04 -17.42
CA ASP A 817 22.98 -22.92 -16.25
C ASP A 817 24.03 -22.34 -15.30
N VAL A 818 25.02 -21.64 -15.85
CA VAL A 818 26.10 -21.00 -15.08
C VAL A 818 25.59 -19.73 -14.42
N GLU A 819 24.84 -18.91 -15.18
CA GLU A 819 24.16 -17.71 -14.69
C GLU A 819 23.17 -18.07 -13.56
N GLY A 820 22.33 -19.09 -13.75
CA GLY A 820 21.40 -19.55 -12.71
C GLY A 820 22.10 -20.03 -11.43
N ARG A 821 23.27 -20.68 -11.53
CA ARG A 821 24.05 -21.08 -10.36
C ARG A 821 24.69 -19.92 -9.62
N LEU A 822 25.19 -18.92 -10.35
CA LEU A 822 25.75 -17.71 -9.75
C LEU A 822 24.66 -16.89 -9.06
N ASP A 823 23.50 -16.74 -9.71
CA ASP A 823 22.34 -16.05 -9.14
C ASP A 823 21.85 -16.74 -7.86
N ALA A 824 21.62 -18.06 -7.91
CA ALA A 824 21.25 -18.84 -6.74
C ALA A 824 22.27 -18.75 -5.60
N LEU A 825 23.58 -18.70 -5.92
CA LEU A 825 24.63 -18.49 -4.92
C LEU A 825 24.57 -17.09 -4.30
N LEU A 826 24.40 -16.04 -5.11
CA LEU A 826 24.35 -14.66 -4.62
C LEU A 826 23.12 -14.42 -3.74
N SER A 827 21.94 -14.89 -4.15
CA SER A 827 20.70 -14.83 -3.35
C SER A 827 20.84 -15.59 -2.04
N ALA A 828 21.49 -16.77 -2.06
CA ALA A 828 21.79 -17.52 -0.84
C ALA A 828 22.72 -16.77 0.12
N VAL A 829 23.78 -16.16 -0.42
CA VAL A 829 24.82 -15.48 0.37
C VAL A 829 24.31 -14.21 1.03
N ARG A 830 23.44 -13.44 0.36
CA ARG A 830 22.85 -12.20 0.89
C ARG A 830 22.11 -12.40 2.21
N VAL A 831 21.47 -13.56 2.40
CA VAL A 831 20.74 -13.91 3.63
C VAL A 831 21.50 -14.88 4.55
N SER A 832 22.71 -15.28 4.19
CA SER A 832 23.52 -16.23 4.97
C SER A 832 24.27 -15.55 6.11
N ASP A 833 24.32 -16.21 7.27
CA ASP A 833 25.22 -15.83 8.38
C ASP A 833 26.66 -16.25 8.09
N ALA A 834 26.82 -17.37 7.36
CA ALA A 834 28.14 -17.89 7.01
C ALA A 834 28.18 -18.71 5.72
N VAL A 835 29.33 -18.68 5.06
CA VAL A 835 29.68 -19.60 3.97
C VAL A 835 30.66 -20.65 4.47
N ILE A 836 30.41 -21.91 4.13
CA ILE A 836 31.22 -23.05 4.53
C ILE A 836 31.83 -23.71 3.30
N THR A 837 33.16 -23.81 3.29
CA THR A 837 33.92 -24.52 2.26
C THR A 837 34.31 -25.92 2.72
N MET A 838 34.36 -26.85 1.77
CA MET A 838 34.85 -28.22 2.03
C MET A 838 36.34 -28.40 1.77
N VAL A 839 37.01 -27.37 1.25
CA VAL A 839 38.45 -27.35 0.94
C VAL A 839 39.17 -26.41 1.90
N PRO A 840 40.31 -26.83 2.47
CA PRO A 840 41.06 -26.01 3.42
C PRO A 840 41.55 -24.72 2.74
N PRO A 841 41.63 -23.58 3.47
CA PRO A 841 41.97 -22.29 2.89
C PRO A 841 43.30 -22.29 2.12
N GLU A 842 44.26 -23.12 2.54
CA GLU A 842 45.57 -23.28 1.90
C GLU A 842 45.48 -23.96 0.53
N GLU A 843 44.46 -24.79 0.29
CA GLU A 843 44.29 -25.60 -0.92
C GLU A 843 43.24 -25.03 -1.89
N LEU A 844 42.54 -23.94 -1.52
CA LEU A 844 41.57 -23.28 -2.39
C LEU A 844 42.21 -22.84 -3.71
N SER A 845 41.59 -23.24 -4.83
CA SER A 845 41.95 -22.79 -6.17
C SER A 845 41.69 -21.30 -6.37
N CYS A 846 42.28 -20.69 -7.41
CA CYS A 846 42.03 -19.29 -7.76
C CYS A 846 40.55 -19.01 -8.04
N GLY A 847 39.84 -19.96 -8.65
CA GLY A 847 38.41 -19.85 -8.93
C GLY A 847 37.57 -19.85 -7.66
N GLU A 848 37.84 -20.76 -6.72
CA GLU A 848 37.15 -20.80 -5.43
C GLU A 848 37.39 -19.53 -4.61
N ARG A 849 38.62 -19.02 -4.59
CA ARG A 849 38.95 -17.75 -3.91
C ARG A 849 38.21 -16.58 -4.55
N ALA A 850 38.11 -16.53 -5.88
CA ALA A 850 37.38 -15.49 -6.58
C ALA A 850 35.89 -15.50 -6.23
N VAL A 851 35.25 -16.67 -6.25
CA VAL A 851 33.84 -16.81 -5.88
C VAL A 851 33.62 -16.43 -4.41
N LEU A 852 34.49 -16.83 -3.50
CA LEU A 852 34.41 -16.41 -2.08
C LEU A 852 34.57 -14.90 -1.91
N GLN A 853 35.45 -14.26 -2.68
CA GLN A 853 35.60 -12.80 -2.67
C GLN A 853 34.33 -12.10 -3.18
N VAL A 854 33.68 -12.66 -4.21
CA VAL A 854 32.35 -12.21 -4.67
C VAL A 854 31.31 -12.37 -3.55
N CYS A 855 31.28 -13.49 -2.84
CA CYS A 855 30.37 -13.72 -1.73
C CYS A 855 30.55 -12.70 -0.59
N CYS A 856 31.79 -12.44 -0.16
CA CYS A 856 32.09 -11.44 0.88
C CYS A 856 31.77 -10.02 0.44
N ARG A 857 31.74 -9.74 -0.87
CA ARG A 857 31.31 -8.43 -1.40
C ARG A 857 29.80 -8.32 -1.44
N ALA A 858 29.09 -9.38 -1.81
CA ALA A 858 27.63 -9.42 -1.78
C ALA A 858 27.06 -9.33 -0.36
N ASN A 859 27.77 -9.86 0.64
CA ASN A 859 27.41 -9.76 2.06
C ASN A 859 28.65 -9.45 2.91
N ALA A 860 28.74 -8.22 3.41
CA ALA A 860 29.88 -7.73 4.20
C ALA A 860 29.95 -8.33 5.63
N ASP A 861 28.83 -8.83 6.15
CA ASP A 861 28.72 -9.43 7.49
C ASP A 861 28.98 -10.95 7.48
N LEU A 862 29.27 -11.51 6.29
CA LEU A 862 29.43 -12.94 6.07
C LEU A 862 30.66 -13.52 6.77
N THR A 863 30.47 -14.58 7.55
CA THR A 863 31.58 -15.32 8.17
C THR A 863 32.01 -16.49 7.28
N LEU A 864 33.31 -16.71 7.08
CA LEU A 864 33.83 -17.86 6.31
C LEU A 864 34.33 -18.96 7.25
N PHE A 865 33.88 -20.19 7.01
CA PHE A 865 34.34 -21.37 7.74
C PHE A 865 34.87 -22.45 6.80
N TYR A 866 35.94 -23.12 7.24
CA TYR A 866 36.37 -24.37 6.65
C TYR A 866 35.87 -25.55 7.47
N GLY A 867 35.21 -26.49 6.79
CA GLY A 867 34.75 -27.75 7.35
C GLY A 867 33.60 -27.61 8.33
N TRP A 868 32.59 -28.48 8.20
CA TRP A 868 31.39 -28.42 9.03
C TRP A 868 31.64 -28.85 10.50
N ASP A 869 32.44 -29.91 10.71
CA ASP A 869 32.68 -30.49 12.04
C ASP A 869 33.45 -29.56 12.98
N ALA A 870 34.29 -28.70 12.41
CA ALA A 870 35.27 -27.94 13.15
C ALA A 870 35.03 -26.42 13.06
N ARG A 871 34.24 -25.96 12.06
CA ARG A 871 33.90 -24.56 11.77
C ARG A 871 35.09 -23.63 12.01
N HIS A 872 36.21 -23.91 11.34
CA HIS A 872 37.43 -23.13 11.52
C HIS A 872 37.26 -21.80 10.79
N PRO A 873 37.11 -20.66 11.51
CA PRO A 873 36.95 -19.38 10.85
C PRO A 873 38.25 -19.02 10.13
N PHE A 874 38.12 -18.49 8.92
CA PHE A 874 39.25 -17.95 8.18
C PHE A 874 38.86 -16.65 7.50
N THR A 875 39.85 -15.85 7.15
CA THR A 875 39.67 -14.62 6.38
C THR A 875 40.29 -14.80 5.02
N LEU A 876 39.63 -14.34 3.96
CA LEU A 876 40.28 -14.23 2.67
C LEU A 876 41.33 -13.10 2.74
N CYS A 877 42.58 -13.40 2.38
CA CYS A 877 43.58 -12.37 2.17
C CYS A 877 43.36 -11.75 0.79
N ASP A 878 43.23 -10.42 0.72
CA ASP A 878 43.24 -9.67 -0.54
C ASP A 878 44.60 -9.82 -1.22
N HIS A 879 44.73 -10.83 -2.06
CA HIS A 879 45.83 -10.94 -3.01
C HIS A 879 45.51 -10.18 -4.29
N THR A 880 45.05 -8.92 -4.17
CA THR A 880 45.27 -7.96 -5.26
C THR A 880 46.78 -7.79 -5.36
N LEU A 881 47.40 -8.37 -6.40
CA LEU A 881 48.79 -8.12 -6.76
C LEU A 881 48.98 -6.61 -6.98
N ALA A 882 49.27 -5.89 -5.89
CA ALA A 882 49.85 -4.57 -5.95
C ALA A 882 51.17 -4.70 -6.71
N GLY A 883 51.28 -3.95 -7.81
CA GLY A 883 52.31 -4.13 -8.83
C GLY A 883 53.70 -4.46 -8.29
N SER A 884 54.19 -5.64 -8.60
CA SER A 884 55.61 -5.94 -8.60
C SER A 884 55.90 -6.68 -9.89
N GLY A 885 56.54 -5.97 -10.82
CA GLY A 885 56.95 -6.51 -12.11
C GLY A 885 57.80 -7.76 -11.93
N CYS A 886 57.26 -8.90 -12.34
CA CYS A 886 58.04 -10.07 -12.67
C CYS A 886 57.43 -10.67 -13.93
N ILE A 887 58.01 -10.30 -15.07
CA ILE A 887 57.77 -10.96 -16.34
C ILE A 887 58.33 -12.37 -16.21
N SER A 888 57.47 -13.38 -16.17
CA SER A 888 57.85 -14.74 -16.58
C SER A 888 56.66 -15.50 -17.16
N ASP A 889 56.75 -15.72 -18.46
CA ASP A 889 56.39 -16.92 -19.22
C ASP A 889 54.96 -17.49 -19.15
N ALA A 890 54.29 -17.32 -20.29
CA ALA A 890 53.51 -18.32 -21.02
C ALA A 890 52.54 -19.21 -20.20
N GLY A 891 51.30 -18.70 -20.10
CA GLY A 891 50.14 -19.42 -19.58
C GLY A 891 49.53 -18.69 -18.39
N ALA A 892 49.08 -17.44 -18.60
CA ALA A 892 48.47 -16.63 -17.54
C ALA A 892 47.25 -17.38 -16.99
N THR A 893 47.30 -17.68 -15.70
CA THR A 893 46.20 -18.31 -14.98
C THR A 893 45.05 -17.32 -14.83
N PRO A 894 43.79 -17.74 -15.00
CA PRO A 894 42.63 -16.89 -14.77
C PRO A 894 42.61 -16.29 -13.36
N PHE A 895 42.19 -15.03 -13.25
CA PHE A 895 42.16 -14.28 -11.99
C PHE A 895 40.99 -13.29 -11.92
N LEU A 896 40.63 -12.90 -10.69
CA LEU A 896 39.57 -11.91 -10.44
C LEU A 896 40.15 -10.49 -10.41
N ARG A 897 39.50 -9.57 -11.11
CA ARG A 897 39.86 -8.15 -11.13
C ARG A 897 38.71 -7.31 -10.59
N GLU A 898 38.98 -6.54 -9.55
CA GLU A 898 38.08 -5.49 -9.07
C GLU A 898 38.32 -4.20 -9.88
N MET A 899 37.25 -3.62 -10.38
CA MET A 899 37.24 -2.36 -11.12
C MET A 899 36.20 -1.44 -10.50
N LYS A 900 36.51 -0.14 -10.44
CA LYS A 900 35.61 0.86 -9.87
C LYS A 900 35.21 1.84 -10.95
N VAL A 901 33.92 2.12 -11.03
CA VAL A 901 33.31 3.11 -11.89
C VAL A 901 32.80 4.22 -10.98
N CYS A 902 33.52 5.34 -10.95
CA CYS A 902 33.24 6.45 -10.05
C CYS A 902 32.85 7.71 -10.82
N THR A 903 31.82 8.43 -10.37
CA THR A 903 31.62 9.81 -10.82
C THR A 903 32.46 10.77 -9.98
N PRO A 904 32.96 11.88 -10.55
CA PRO A 904 33.59 12.94 -9.75
C PRO A 904 32.63 13.44 -8.67
N ALA A 905 33.18 13.87 -7.53
CA ALA A 905 32.38 14.46 -6.45
C ALA A 905 31.55 15.64 -6.98
N GLY A 906 30.26 15.67 -6.66
CA GLY A 906 29.34 16.70 -7.13
C GLY A 906 28.86 16.52 -8.58
N VAL A 907 29.20 15.41 -9.25
CA VAL A 907 28.66 15.06 -10.57
C VAL A 907 27.70 13.87 -10.44
N PRO A 908 26.40 14.04 -10.78
CA PRO A 908 25.45 12.95 -10.70
C PRO A 908 25.56 11.98 -11.88
N VAL A 909 24.90 10.84 -11.73
CA VAL A 909 24.65 9.89 -12.81
C VAL A 909 23.46 10.36 -13.65
N ALA A 910 23.61 10.30 -14.98
CA ALA A 910 22.53 10.59 -15.91
C ALA A 910 21.43 9.51 -15.85
N PRO A 911 20.16 9.86 -15.50
CA PRO A 911 19.08 8.88 -15.35
C PRO A 911 18.84 8.05 -16.62
N ALA A 912 18.87 8.69 -17.79
CA ALA A 912 18.69 8.01 -19.08
C ALA A 912 19.83 7.04 -19.42
N ALA A 913 21.07 7.37 -19.04
CA ALA A 913 22.23 6.49 -19.23
C ALA A 913 22.15 5.27 -18.31
N LEU A 914 21.75 5.47 -17.05
CA LEU A 914 21.52 4.37 -16.13
C LEU A 914 20.37 3.47 -16.60
N ALA A 915 19.27 4.05 -17.07
CA ALA A 915 18.14 3.31 -17.62
C ALA A 915 18.52 2.49 -18.87
N PHE A 916 19.45 2.96 -19.71
CA PHE A 916 19.97 2.15 -20.80
C PHE A 916 20.64 0.87 -20.27
N LEU A 917 21.40 0.97 -19.17
CA LEU A 917 22.06 -0.18 -18.55
C LEU A 917 21.08 -1.15 -17.84
N THR A 918 19.82 -0.78 -17.65
CA THR A 918 18.79 -1.69 -17.14
C THR A 918 18.13 -2.55 -18.22
N HIS A 919 18.47 -2.33 -19.50
CA HIS A 919 17.98 -3.16 -20.59
C HIS A 919 18.77 -4.47 -20.67
N SER A 920 18.07 -5.58 -20.88
CA SER A 920 18.71 -6.90 -21.03
C SER A 920 19.79 -6.89 -22.12
N GLY A 921 20.94 -7.46 -21.81
CA GLY A 921 22.12 -7.53 -22.67
C GLY A 921 23.01 -6.28 -22.67
N ALA A 922 22.69 -5.24 -21.89
CA ALA A 922 23.49 -4.01 -21.85
C ALA A 922 24.95 -4.25 -21.39
N LEU A 923 25.22 -5.32 -20.65
CA LEU A 923 26.55 -5.69 -20.16
C LEU A 923 27.17 -6.87 -20.92
N ASP A 924 26.62 -7.28 -22.06
CA ASP A 924 27.12 -8.40 -22.88
C ASP A 924 28.58 -8.26 -23.29
N CYS A 925 29.15 -7.04 -23.29
CA CYS A 925 30.57 -6.82 -23.54
C CYS A 925 31.49 -7.58 -22.57
N PHE A 926 31.02 -7.90 -21.36
CA PHE A 926 31.76 -8.72 -20.39
C PHE A 926 31.56 -10.23 -20.55
N TYR A 927 30.78 -10.68 -21.55
CA TYR A 927 30.43 -12.09 -21.76
C TYR A 927 30.68 -12.57 -23.20
N ALA A 928 30.61 -11.68 -24.19
CA ALA A 928 30.55 -12.00 -25.63
C ALA A 928 31.76 -12.76 -26.20
N ALA A 929 32.94 -12.66 -25.59
CA ALA A 929 34.16 -13.30 -26.07
C ALA A 929 34.51 -14.61 -25.34
N GLY A 930 33.82 -14.96 -24.25
CA GLY A 930 34.23 -16.08 -23.37
C GLY A 930 35.62 -15.90 -22.75
N GLU A 931 36.15 -14.68 -22.79
CA GLU A 931 37.51 -14.32 -22.35
C GLU A 931 37.51 -13.68 -20.95
N CYS A 932 36.38 -13.09 -20.57
CA CYS A 932 36.09 -12.62 -19.23
C CYS A 932 34.62 -12.88 -18.89
N ARG A 933 34.26 -12.73 -17.60
CA ARG A 933 32.89 -12.84 -17.08
C ARG A 933 32.70 -11.86 -15.93
N LEU A 934 31.65 -11.03 -15.98
CA LEU A 934 31.26 -10.20 -14.85
C LEU A 934 30.53 -11.07 -13.82
N LEU A 935 31.06 -11.13 -12.59
CA LEU A 935 30.51 -11.97 -11.50
C LEU A 935 29.67 -11.16 -10.51
N LEU A 936 29.94 -9.86 -10.38
CA LEU A 936 29.20 -8.96 -9.50
C LEU A 936 29.35 -7.53 -10.02
N ALA A 937 28.25 -6.79 -10.08
CA ALA A 937 28.25 -5.34 -10.11
C ALA A 937 27.36 -4.86 -8.99
N GLN A 938 27.84 -3.95 -8.14
CA GLN A 938 27.00 -3.30 -7.14
C GLN A 938 27.56 -1.95 -6.71
N GLY A 939 26.68 -1.04 -6.30
CA GLY A 939 27.11 0.23 -5.74
C GLY A 939 26.01 1.27 -5.58
N ASP A 940 26.32 2.33 -4.85
CA ASP A 940 25.42 3.44 -4.61
C ASP A 940 25.70 4.57 -5.60
N VAL A 941 24.66 5.01 -6.32
CA VAL A 941 24.76 6.10 -7.29
C VAL A 941 23.82 7.24 -6.97
N TRP A 942 24.25 8.45 -7.29
CA TRP A 942 23.44 9.65 -7.13
C TRP A 942 22.73 10.00 -8.43
N VAL A 943 21.41 9.92 -8.41
CA VAL A 943 20.53 10.35 -9.51
C VAL A 943 19.82 11.64 -9.09
N PRO A 944 19.88 12.71 -9.91
CA PRO A 944 19.47 14.05 -9.47
C PRO A 944 17.95 14.17 -9.26
N THR A 945 17.16 13.42 -10.01
CA THR A 945 15.69 13.36 -9.93
C THR A 945 15.17 12.56 -8.73
N ARG A 946 16.05 11.90 -7.96
CA ARG A 946 15.70 11.03 -6.83
C ARG A 946 15.96 11.66 -5.45
N GLY A 947 16.18 12.98 -5.42
CA GLY A 947 16.27 13.76 -4.19
C GLY A 947 17.46 13.37 -3.31
N SER A 948 17.18 13.06 -2.04
CA SER A 948 18.19 12.68 -1.03
C SER A 948 18.44 11.18 -0.93
N THR A 949 17.71 10.35 -1.67
CA THR A 949 17.84 8.88 -1.60
C THR A 949 18.90 8.40 -2.60
N GLN A 950 19.77 7.50 -2.15
CA GLN A 950 20.72 6.80 -3.02
C GLN A 950 19.97 5.86 -3.95
N CYS A 951 20.44 5.70 -5.18
CA CYS A 951 20.03 4.60 -6.04
C CYS A 951 21.01 3.46 -5.81
N PHE A 952 20.57 2.37 -5.19
CA PHE A 952 21.38 1.16 -5.10
C PHE A 952 21.27 0.42 -6.43
N VAL A 953 22.42 0.18 -7.06
CA VAL A 953 22.51 -0.47 -8.37
C VAL A 953 23.17 -1.82 -8.17
N TYR A 954 22.63 -2.88 -8.75
CA TYR A 954 23.22 -4.21 -8.71
C TYR A 954 23.07 -4.96 -10.04
N LEU A 955 23.85 -6.02 -10.24
CA LEU A 955 23.81 -6.86 -11.43
C LEU A 955 22.61 -7.82 -11.39
N ASP A 956 21.79 -7.78 -12.44
CA ASP A 956 20.93 -8.92 -12.82
C ASP A 956 21.76 -9.85 -13.70
N VAL A 957 22.16 -10.98 -13.12
CA VAL A 957 23.03 -11.98 -13.75
C VAL A 957 22.33 -12.69 -14.90
N ALA A 958 21.02 -12.93 -14.81
CA ALA A 958 20.28 -13.66 -15.84
C ALA A 958 20.00 -12.80 -17.08
N SER A 959 19.78 -11.49 -16.86
CA SER A 959 19.46 -10.55 -17.95
C SER A 959 20.68 -9.81 -18.50
N HIS A 960 21.87 -9.96 -17.91
CA HIS A 960 23.08 -9.17 -18.21
C HIS A 960 22.85 -7.67 -18.20
N CYS A 961 22.13 -7.17 -17.20
CA CYS A 961 21.83 -5.75 -17.03
C CYS A 961 21.95 -5.31 -15.57
N LEU A 962 21.78 -4.02 -15.32
CA LEU A 962 21.73 -3.45 -13.99
C LEU A 962 20.28 -3.33 -13.52
N ALA A 963 20.01 -3.71 -12.27
CA ALA A 963 18.79 -3.40 -11.57
C ALA A 963 19.03 -2.22 -10.62
N VAL A 964 17.98 -1.42 -10.37
CA VAL A 964 18.05 -0.20 -9.56
C VAL A 964 16.96 -0.23 -8.49
N GLU A 965 17.37 -0.09 -7.25
CA GLU A 965 16.52 -0.09 -6.06
C GLU A 965 16.73 1.17 -5.21
N PRO A 966 15.75 1.56 -4.37
CA PRO A 966 15.94 2.61 -3.40
C PRO A 966 16.99 2.20 -2.35
N GLY A 967 18.08 2.96 -2.27
CA GLY A 967 19.15 2.81 -1.30
C GLY A 967 18.94 3.66 -0.03
N LYS A 968 20.03 3.88 0.72
CA LYS A 968 19.99 4.72 1.94
C LYS A 968 19.90 6.20 1.56
N GLU A 969 19.51 7.05 2.51
CA GLU A 969 19.61 8.50 2.29
C GLU A 969 21.08 8.95 2.32
N TRP A 970 21.44 9.91 1.44
CA TRP A 970 22.75 10.56 1.44
C TRP A 970 23.01 11.22 2.79
N THR A 971 24.14 10.89 3.41
CA THR A 971 24.57 11.49 4.69
C THR A 971 25.05 12.94 4.51
N ALA A 972 25.50 13.29 3.31
CA ALA A 972 25.92 14.62 2.93
C ALA A 972 24.70 15.52 2.63
N ALA A 973 24.56 16.60 3.39
CA ALA A 973 23.52 17.61 3.17
C ALA A 973 23.76 18.47 1.91
N SER A 974 24.96 18.41 1.34
CA SER A 974 25.39 19.14 0.15
C SER A 974 25.59 18.19 -1.02
N ASP A 975 25.04 18.54 -2.18
CA ASP A 975 25.20 17.77 -3.41
C ASP A 975 26.65 17.72 -3.89
N VAL A 976 27.47 18.70 -3.51
CA VAL A 976 28.89 18.83 -3.90
C VAL A 976 29.76 17.71 -3.31
N ASP A 977 29.33 17.11 -2.20
CA ASP A 977 30.07 16.06 -1.50
C ASP A 977 29.59 14.64 -1.87
N ARG A 978 28.58 14.52 -2.74
CA ARG A 978 28.05 13.23 -3.17
C ARG A 978 28.96 12.58 -4.21
N THR A 979 29.24 11.30 -4.04
CA THR A 979 30.07 10.49 -4.94
C THR A 979 29.32 9.22 -5.31
N SER A 980 29.17 8.96 -6.62
CA SER A 980 28.62 7.69 -7.10
C SER A 980 29.75 6.69 -7.29
N GLU A 981 29.60 5.47 -6.79
CA GLU A 981 30.59 4.40 -6.95
C GLU A 981 29.88 3.10 -7.29
N LEU A 982 30.25 2.50 -8.42
CA LEU A 982 29.84 1.17 -8.85
C LEU A 982 31.07 0.27 -8.90
N THR A 983 31.06 -0.84 -8.15
CA THR A 983 32.15 -1.81 -8.12
C THR A 983 31.82 -2.99 -9.03
N LEU A 984 32.75 -3.36 -9.90
CA LEU A 984 32.66 -4.49 -10.83
C LEU A 984 33.71 -5.54 -10.46
N LEU A 985 33.30 -6.79 -10.26
CA LEU A 985 34.20 -7.94 -10.09
C LEU A 985 34.18 -8.79 -11.36
N VAL A 986 35.26 -8.74 -12.12
CA VAL A 986 35.38 -9.39 -13.44
C VAL A 986 36.40 -10.52 -13.36
N TRP A 987 35.99 -11.73 -13.72
CA TRP A 987 36.87 -12.87 -13.88
C TRP A 987 37.50 -12.85 -15.27
N CYS A 988 38.83 -12.86 -15.35
CA CYS A 988 39.57 -12.67 -16.59
C CYS A 988 40.50 -13.86 -16.83
N ILE A 989 40.58 -14.34 -18.07
CA ILE A 989 41.48 -15.46 -18.42
C ILE A 989 42.97 -15.05 -18.36
N ASN A 990 43.29 -13.77 -18.62
CA ASN A 990 44.64 -13.21 -18.59
C ASN A 990 44.66 -11.68 -18.44
N ASP A 991 45.85 -11.08 -18.31
CA ASP A 991 46.01 -9.62 -18.15
C ASP A 991 45.47 -8.81 -19.35
N ALA A 992 45.60 -9.31 -20.58
CA ALA A 992 45.10 -8.60 -21.76
C ALA A 992 43.57 -8.47 -21.74
N THR A 993 42.87 -9.50 -21.26
CA THR A 993 41.41 -9.48 -21.07
C THR A 993 40.99 -8.59 -19.89
N ALA A 994 41.82 -8.51 -18.85
CA ALA A 994 41.60 -7.56 -17.77
C ALA A 994 41.76 -6.10 -18.24
N ASP A 995 42.73 -5.81 -19.11
CA ASP A 995 42.89 -4.49 -19.72
C ASP A 995 41.70 -4.12 -20.64
N ALA A 996 41.17 -5.09 -21.39
CA ALA A 996 39.97 -4.90 -22.21
C ALA A 996 38.74 -4.62 -21.33
N ALA A 997 38.52 -5.41 -20.27
CA ALA A 997 37.44 -5.17 -19.31
C ALA A 997 37.59 -3.82 -18.58
N ALA A 998 38.82 -3.39 -18.27
CA ALA A 998 39.07 -2.06 -17.70
C ALA A 998 38.73 -0.92 -18.69
N ALA A 999 38.97 -1.11 -19.99
CA ALA A 999 38.52 -0.18 -21.02
C ALA A 999 36.99 -0.09 -21.10
N HIS A 1000 36.27 -1.22 -20.94
CA HIS A 1000 34.81 -1.23 -20.84
C HIS A 1000 34.31 -0.51 -19.58
N ALA A 1001 34.93 -0.73 -18.42
CA ALA A 1001 34.59 -0.02 -17.18
C ALA A 1001 34.80 1.51 -17.32
N ALA A 1002 35.91 1.95 -17.94
CA ALA A 1002 36.16 3.37 -18.20
C ALA A 1002 35.16 3.98 -19.21
N MET A 1003 34.64 3.19 -20.14
CA MET A 1003 33.57 3.61 -21.04
C MET A 1003 32.24 3.78 -20.27
N LEU A 1004 31.90 2.83 -19.39
CA LEU A 1004 30.73 2.93 -18.52
C LEU A 1004 30.79 4.17 -17.63
N GLU A 1005 31.96 4.48 -17.08
CA GLU A 1005 32.16 5.69 -16.27
C GLU A 1005 31.79 6.96 -17.04
N LYS A 1006 32.30 7.11 -18.27
CA LYS A 1006 31.99 8.25 -19.14
C LYS A 1006 30.53 8.28 -19.58
N GLN A 1007 29.91 7.12 -19.76
CA GLN A 1007 28.50 7.02 -20.13
C GLN A 1007 27.59 7.44 -18.97
N LEU A 1008 27.90 7.02 -17.74
CA LEU A 1008 27.10 7.32 -16.56
C LEU A 1008 27.24 8.77 -16.10
N GLN A 1009 28.40 9.40 -16.30
CA GLN A 1009 28.60 10.81 -15.97
C GLN A 1009 27.61 11.72 -16.71
N TRP A 1010 27.01 12.65 -15.96
CA TRP A 1010 26.19 13.72 -16.53
C TRP A 1010 26.98 14.55 -17.54
N SER A 1011 26.40 14.78 -18.72
CA SER A 1011 26.97 15.66 -19.73
C SER A 1011 25.92 16.67 -20.19
N GLU A 1012 26.18 17.96 -20.01
CA GLU A 1012 25.27 19.04 -20.44
C GLU A 1012 24.91 18.95 -21.94
N ALA A 1013 25.86 18.52 -22.78
CA ALA A 1013 25.64 18.36 -24.21
C ALA A 1013 24.69 17.20 -24.58
N ARG A 1014 24.56 16.17 -23.72
CA ARG A 1014 23.72 14.99 -23.94
C ARG A 1014 22.42 15.06 -23.14
N ASP A 1015 22.50 15.50 -21.89
CA ASP A 1015 21.46 15.35 -20.87
C ASP A 1015 20.75 16.69 -20.54
N GLY A 1016 21.28 17.82 -21.04
CA GLY A 1016 20.72 19.16 -20.88
C GLY A 1016 21.39 20.00 -19.77
N PRO A 1017 21.03 21.30 -19.67
CA PRO A 1017 21.71 22.26 -18.79
C PRO A 1017 21.30 22.18 -17.31
N ASP A 1018 20.15 21.57 -16.99
CA ASP A 1018 19.64 21.48 -15.62
C ASP A 1018 19.24 20.05 -15.25
N TRP A 1019 19.95 19.50 -14.28
CA TRP A 1019 19.79 18.15 -13.75
C TRP A 1019 18.45 17.90 -13.01
N LEU A 1020 17.75 18.95 -12.55
CA LEU A 1020 16.46 18.85 -11.85
C LEU A 1020 15.29 18.73 -12.84
N SER A 1021 15.51 19.15 -14.08
CA SER A 1021 14.58 19.03 -15.20
C SER A 1021 14.83 17.81 -16.08
N ALA A 1022 15.78 16.96 -15.68
CA ALA A 1022 16.20 15.79 -16.43
C ALA A 1022 15.04 14.80 -16.64
N TYR A 1023 14.91 14.27 -17.84
CA TYR A 1023 14.01 13.16 -18.11
C TYR A 1023 14.52 11.92 -17.36
N ASP A 1024 13.68 11.39 -16.46
CA ASP A 1024 13.98 10.21 -15.66
C ASP A 1024 13.10 9.01 -16.08
N PRO A 1025 13.64 8.12 -16.95
CA PRO A 1025 12.95 6.90 -17.36
C PRO A 1025 13.11 5.73 -16.37
N LEU A 1026 13.77 5.91 -15.21
CA LEU A 1026 13.91 4.84 -14.23
C LEU A 1026 12.55 4.57 -13.54
N PRO A 1027 12.30 3.33 -13.06
CA PRO A 1027 11.07 2.98 -12.35
C PRO A 1027 10.75 3.96 -11.22
N GLN A 1028 9.49 4.40 -11.08
CA GLN A 1028 9.08 5.23 -9.95
C GLN A 1028 9.13 4.42 -8.65
N TRP A 1029 9.63 5.01 -7.57
CA TRP A 1029 9.60 4.38 -6.26
C TRP A 1029 8.20 4.52 -5.67
N VAL A 1030 7.70 3.43 -5.07
CA VAL A 1030 6.36 3.32 -4.46
C VAL A 1030 6.37 3.83 -3.02
#